data_AF-A0A7S2XAY8-F1
#
_entry.id   AF-A0A7S2XAY8-F1
#
_cell.length_a   1.000
_cell.length_b   1.000
_cell.length_c   1.000
_cell.angle_alpha   90.00
_cell.angle_beta   90.00
_cell.angle_gamma   90.00
#
_symmetry.space_group_name_H-M   'P 1'
#
loop_
_entity.id
_entity.type
_entity.pdbx_description
1 polymer ?
#
loop_
_entity_poly.entity_id
_entity_poly.type
_entity_poly.pdbx_seq_one_letter_code
_entity_poly.pdbx_strand_id
1 'polypeptide(L)'
;YALKRAEANAQNRRLTLEDLEDSWDRGIPRINTLFQKDRHTLAYDKGWRIRTEWKMYQVLRQNPFWWTHQRHDGKLWNLNNYRTDVIQALGGVEGILEHTLFKGTYFPTWEGLFWEKASGFEESMKYKKLTNAQRSGLNQIPNRRFTLWWSPTINRANVYVGFQVQLDLTGIFMHGKIPTLKISLIQIFRAHLWQKIHESVVMDLCQVFDQELDALLIETVQKETIHPRKSYKMNSSCADILLFASYKWQISRPSLLNDTNDSFDGTTSTKYWLDVQLRWGDYDSHDIERYVRAKFLDYTTDSMSLYPSPTGTLIGIDLAYNVYSSFGNWFSGSKALLQQAMAKIIKANPALYVLRERIRKGLQLYSSEPTEPYLNSQNYGELFSNQVIWFVDDSNVYRVTIHKSFEGNLVTKPINGAIFIFNPRTGQLFLKIIHTSVWAGQKRLTQLAKWKTAEEVCALIRALPAEEQPKQIIVSRKGLLDPLEVHLLDFPNIVIKGSELQLPFQSCLKIEKFGDLILKATSPQMVLFNLYDDWLKSIASYTAFSRLILILRALHINNDRAKAILRPDKTTITETHNVWPSLTDEQWIKVEVSLKNLILADYGKKNNVNVASLTQSEIRDIILGAEITPPSQQRQEIADIEKNAKEESQMVAVTTRSTNKHGDSLLVTTTSQYEQKTFSSKTDWRVRAISATNLHLRTNHIYVSSDDVDESGLTYVMPKNVLKKFICISDLRTQIAAFMYGVSPPDNSQVKEIRCLVLPPQWGTHQQVNLPNELPEHHYLKDLEPLGWIHTQPNELPQLAPQDVALTAKILSDNQSWDIKKCINVTCSFTPGSCSLTAYKLTTAGLEWGRSCKDALHNPQGYMPTHYKKVQMLLSDHFFGFFMTPDTGSWNYNFMGMKHSVTMKYGLKLENPKEFYHESHRTSHFLKFSSAEDQQGEGADREDFFE
;
A
#
# COMPACT_ATOMS: atom_id res chain seq x y z
N TYR A 1 30.90 25.07 -50.95
CA TYR A 1 29.91 25.98 -50.34
C TYR A 1 29.86 27.33 -51.05
N ALA A 2 30.93 28.16 -51.01
CA ALA A 2 30.89 29.53 -51.55
C ALA A 2 30.49 29.61 -53.04
N LEU A 3 31.04 28.72 -53.89
CA LEU A 3 30.64 28.60 -55.30
C LEU A 3 29.16 28.22 -55.46
N LYS A 4 28.71 27.12 -54.81
CA LYS A 4 27.29 26.71 -54.80
C LYS A 4 26.35 27.84 -54.32
N ARG A 5 26.79 28.66 -53.35
CA ARG A 5 26.04 29.84 -52.88
C ARG A 5 26.01 30.96 -53.93
N ALA A 6 27.11 31.20 -54.61
CA ALA A 6 27.18 32.19 -55.71
C ALA A 6 26.31 31.76 -56.90
N GLU A 7 26.33 30.48 -57.27
CA GLU A 7 25.45 29.90 -58.30
C GLU A 7 23.97 29.99 -57.90
N ALA A 8 23.64 29.65 -56.67
CA ALA A 8 22.27 29.78 -56.15
C ALA A 8 21.79 31.24 -56.20
N ASN A 9 22.63 32.18 -55.77
CA ASN A 9 22.33 33.61 -55.88
C ASN A 9 22.20 34.09 -57.34
N ALA A 10 23.07 33.61 -58.25
CA ALA A 10 23.00 33.94 -59.68
C ALA A 10 21.72 33.42 -60.33
N GLN A 11 21.18 32.31 -59.82
CA GLN A 11 19.90 31.73 -60.24
C GLN A 11 18.70 32.24 -59.42
N ASN A 12 18.88 33.25 -58.55
CA ASN A 12 17.86 33.77 -57.63
C ASN A 12 17.19 32.68 -56.76
N ARG A 13 17.89 31.58 -56.49
CA ARG A 13 17.42 30.49 -55.63
C ARG A 13 18.13 30.54 -54.28
N ARG A 14 17.44 30.06 -53.24
CA ARG A 14 18.06 29.86 -51.92
C ARG A 14 18.70 28.48 -51.89
N LEU A 15 19.94 28.41 -51.40
CA LEU A 15 20.64 27.15 -51.18
C LEU A 15 19.89 26.31 -50.11
N THR A 16 19.48 25.11 -50.48
CA THR A 16 18.75 24.18 -49.60
C THR A 16 19.72 23.18 -48.96
N LEU A 17 19.18 22.34 -48.07
CA LEU A 17 19.94 21.26 -47.43
C LEU A 17 20.42 20.23 -48.46
N GLU A 18 19.56 19.90 -49.42
CA GLU A 18 19.81 18.93 -50.49
C GLU A 18 21.01 19.31 -51.37
N ASP A 19 21.23 20.61 -51.60
CA ASP A 19 22.39 21.11 -52.37
C ASP A 19 23.75 20.79 -51.70
N LEU A 20 23.76 20.46 -50.41
CA LEU A 20 24.96 20.31 -49.57
C LEU A 20 25.05 18.95 -48.86
N GLU A 21 24.19 18.00 -49.19
CA GLU A 21 24.16 16.67 -48.55
C GLU A 21 25.50 15.93 -48.70
N ASP A 22 26.14 16.06 -49.87
CA ASP A 22 27.46 15.51 -50.21
C ASP A 22 28.60 15.94 -49.26
N SER A 23 28.40 17.06 -48.56
CA SER A 23 29.40 17.72 -47.72
C SER A 23 28.88 18.04 -46.33
N TRP A 24 27.73 17.47 -45.93
CA TRP A 24 26.99 17.80 -44.71
C TRP A 24 27.83 17.76 -43.44
N ASP A 25 28.56 16.66 -43.23
CA ASP A 25 29.42 16.44 -42.05
C ASP A 25 30.89 16.81 -42.29
N ARG A 26 31.19 17.61 -43.33
CA ARG A 26 32.56 18.06 -43.67
C ARG A 26 32.81 19.51 -43.27
N GLY A 27 34.07 19.90 -43.20
CA GLY A 27 34.52 21.28 -42.90
C GLY A 27 34.69 21.59 -41.41
N ILE A 28 35.51 22.59 -41.09
CA ILE A 28 35.65 23.16 -39.74
C ILE A 28 35.45 24.67 -39.88
N PRO A 29 34.33 25.23 -39.40
CA PRO A 29 33.18 24.56 -38.78
C PRO A 29 32.42 23.62 -39.74
N ARG A 30 31.69 22.64 -39.19
CA ARG A 30 30.92 21.67 -40.00
C ARG A 30 29.84 22.37 -40.80
N ILE A 31 29.67 22.00 -42.06
CA ILE A 31 28.69 22.64 -42.97
C ILE A 31 27.25 22.57 -42.42
N ASN A 32 26.89 21.47 -41.76
CA ASN A 32 25.57 21.30 -41.11
C ASN A 32 25.22 22.38 -40.07
N THR A 33 26.22 23.07 -39.48
CA THR A 33 26.00 24.17 -38.53
C THR A 33 25.21 25.34 -39.12
N LEU A 34 25.30 25.53 -40.44
CA LEU A 34 24.58 26.58 -41.16
C LEU A 34 23.06 26.42 -41.13
N PHE A 35 22.57 25.22 -40.83
CA PHE A 35 21.15 24.84 -40.84
C PHE A 35 20.60 24.48 -39.45
N GLN A 36 21.36 24.74 -38.39
CA GLN A 36 20.88 24.54 -37.03
C GLN A 36 19.76 25.52 -36.68
N LYS A 37 18.80 25.05 -35.87
CA LYS A 37 17.66 25.86 -35.39
C LYS A 37 18.12 27.14 -34.68
N ASP A 38 19.17 27.03 -33.86
CA ASP A 38 19.63 28.12 -32.98
C ASP A 38 20.67 29.04 -33.62
N ARG A 39 20.97 28.90 -34.93
CA ARG A 39 22.07 29.64 -35.60
C ARG A 39 21.99 31.16 -35.42
N HIS A 40 20.77 31.70 -35.39
CA HIS A 40 20.53 33.14 -35.24
C HIS A 40 20.89 33.64 -33.85
N THR A 41 20.67 32.82 -32.82
CA THR A 41 21.07 33.13 -31.43
C THR A 41 22.57 32.94 -31.24
N LEU A 42 23.14 31.87 -31.80
CA LEU A 42 24.57 31.56 -31.71
C LEU A 42 25.46 32.63 -32.38
N ALA A 43 24.92 33.40 -33.33
CA ALA A 43 25.60 34.55 -33.91
C ALA A 43 26.05 35.58 -32.85
N TYR A 44 25.35 35.67 -31.71
CA TYR A 44 25.67 36.59 -30.62
C TYR A 44 26.58 35.99 -29.52
N ASP A 45 26.75 34.66 -29.50
CA ASP A 45 27.62 34.00 -28.53
C ASP A 45 29.10 34.16 -28.91
N LYS A 46 29.68 35.31 -28.55
CA LYS A 46 31.10 35.63 -28.77
C LYS A 46 31.96 35.20 -27.58
N GLY A 47 33.24 34.92 -27.85
CA GLY A 47 34.20 34.52 -26.82
C GLY A 47 33.90 33.14 -26.20
N TRP A 48 33.07 32.31 -26.84
CA TRP A 48 32.69 31.01 -26.30
C TRP A 48 33.87 30.05 -26.07
N ARG A 49 34.93 30.12 -26.89
CA ARG A 49 36.15 29.29 -26.73
C ARG A 49 36.86 29.58 -25.41
N ILE A 50 37.26 30.83 -25.18
CA ILE A 50 37.93 31.23 -23.93
C ILE A 50 37.02 31.00 -22.72
N ARG A 51 35.70 31.21 -22.86
CA ARG A 51 34.72 30.92 -21.81
C ARG A 51 34.67 29.43 -21.45
N THR A 52 34.83 28.54 -22.43
CA THR A 52 34.85 27.08 -22.22
C THR A 52 36.16 26.64 -21.57
N GLU A 53 37.29 27.19 -22.00
CA GLU A 53 38.60 26.93 -21.40
C GLU A 53 38.65 27.38 -19.93
N TRP A 54 38.18 28.60 -19.64
CA TRP A 54 38.14 29.14 -18.27
C TRP A 54 37.19 28.43 -17.32
N LYS A 55 36.36 27.49 -17.81
CA LYS A 55 35.57 26.63 -16.92
C LYS A 55 36.45 25.79 -16.00
N MET A 56 37.70 25.53 -16.34
CA MET A 56 38.64 24.84 -15.44
C MET A 56 38.84 25.56 -14.10
N TYR A 57 38.66 26.88 -14.06
CA TYR A 57 38.77 27.68 -12.84
C TYR A 57 37.43 27.81 -12.08
N GLN A 58 36.30 27.44 -12.71
CA GLN A 58 34.96 27.62 -12.16
C GLN A 58 34.29 26.29 -11.78
N VAL A 59 34.66 25.20 -12.45
CA VAL A 59 33.99 23.89 -12.34
C VAL A 59 35.03 22.83 -12.02
N LEU A 60 34.86 22.16 -10.88
CA LEU A 60 35.79 21.12 -10.41
C LEU A 60 35.88 19.92 -11.37
N ARG A 61 34.79 19.60 -12.07
CA ARG A 61 34.77 18.52 -13.06
C ARG A 61 35.44 18.98 -14.36
N GLN A 62 36.58 18.38 -14.67
CA GLN A 62 37.32 18.67 -15.91
C GLN A 62 36.51 18.29 -17.16
N ASN A 63 36.44 19.20 -18.12
CA ASN A 63 35.90 18.92 -19.45
C ASN A 63 37.05 18.53 -20.40
N PRO A 64 37.12 17.28 -20.88
CA PRO A 64 38.19 16.85 -21.81
C PRO A 64 38.06 17.47 -23.21
N PHE A 65 36.87 17.97 -23.58
CA PHE A 65 36.59 18.59 -24.88
C PHE A 65 36.49 20.12 -24.78
N TRP A 66 37.34 20.75 -23.98
CA TRP A 66 37.33 22.20 -23.73
C TRP A 66 37.60 23.05 -24.98
N TRP A 67 38.29 22.48 -25.98
CA TRP A 67 38.74 23.18 -27.18
C TRP A 67 37.67 23.30 -28.29
N THR A 68 36.54 22.58 -28.17
CA THR A 68 35.47 22.58 -29.17
C THR A 68 34.08 22.75 -28.55
N HIS A 69 33.12 23.24 -29.35
CA HIS A 69 31.72 23.35 -28.93
C HIS A 69 30.80 22.91 -30.08
N GLN A 70 29.99 21.86 -29.85
CA GLN A 70 29.19 21.22 -30.92
C GLN A 70 28.20 22.16 -31.61
N ARG A 71 27.73 23.22 -30.93
CA ARG A 71 26.84 24.21 -31.56
C ARG A 71 27.56 25.16 -32.52
N HIS A 72 28.86 25.39 -32.32
CA HIS A 72 29.66 26.32 -33.14
C HIS A 72 30.51 25.58 -34.18
N ASP A 73 31.22 24.53 -33.76
CA ASP A 73 32.11 23.75 -34.61
C ASP A 73 31.37 22.60 -35.34
N GLY A 74 30.21 22.18 -34.82
CA GLY A 74 29.59 20.91 -35.18
C GLY A 74 30.24 19.71 -34.48
N LYS A 75 29.73 18.50 -34.73
CA LYS A 75 30.34 17.27 -34.20
C LYS A 75 31.56 16.90 -35.06
N LEU A 76 32.75 16.94 -34.45
CA LEU A 76 34.01 16.77 -35.19
C LEU A 76 34.44 15.32 -35.41
N TRP A 77 33.80 14.35 -34.74
CA TRP A 77 34.09 12.93 -34.89
C TRP A 77 32.80 12.10 -34.97
N ASN A 78 32.86 10.99 -35.69
CA ASN A 78 31.82 9.99 -35.72
C ASN A 78 32.45 8.60 -35.52
N LEU A 79 32.07 7.92 -34.44
CA LEU A 79 32.59 6.60 -34.05
C LEU A 79 31.53 5.50 -34.22
N ASN A 80 30.49 5.74 -35.01
CA ASN A 80 29.45 4.75 -35.27
C ASN A 80 30.04 3.49 -35.94
N ASN A 81 30.95 3.65 -36.90
CA ASN A 81 31.59 2.53 -37.60
C ASN A 81 32.42 1.67 -36.64
N TYR A 82 33.15 2.28 -35.71
CA TYR A 82 33.91 1.54 -34.70
C TYR A 82 33.05 0.54 -33.92
N ARG A 83 31.79 0.90 -33.60
CA ARG A 83 30.86 -0.03 -32.97
C ARG A 83 30.55 -1.22 -33.86
N THR A 84 30.22 -0.97 -35.13
CA THR A 84 29.90 -2.01 -36.12
C THR A 84 31.09 -2.94 -36.34
N ASP A 85 32.28 -2.36 -36.50
CA ASP A 85 33.53 -3.08 -36.77
C ASP A 85 33.92 -3.97 -35.58
N VAL A 86 33.77 -3.49 -34.34
CA VAL A 86 34.03 -4.29 -33.13
C VAL A 86 33.03 -5.43 -33.01
N ILE A 87 31.75 -5.22 -33.29
CA ILE A 87 30.74 -6.29 -33.26
C ILE A 87 31.08 -7.38 -34.29
N GLN A 88 31.42 -6.98 -35.52
CA GLN A 88 31.85 -7.89 -36.58
C GLN A 88 33.13 -8.67 -36.18
N ALA A 89 34.13 -7.97 -35.64
CA ALA A 89 35.39 -8.58 -35.20
C ALA A 89 35.22 -9.62 -34.07
N LEU A 90 34.17 -9.48 -33.25
CA LEU A 90 33.82 -10.42 -32.19
C LEU A 90 32.90 -11.57 -32.66
N GLY A 91 32.71 -11.75 -33.97
CA GLY A 91 31.88 -12.83 -34.52
C GLY A 91 30.40 -12.47 -34.69
N GLY A 92 30.09 -11.18 -34.80
CA GLY A 92 28.72 -10.70 -34.92
C GLY A 92 27.95 -10.74 -33.60
N VAL A 93 26.68 -10.33 -33.63
CA VAL A 93 25.84 -10.26 -32.41
C VAL A 93 25.62 -11.66 -31.83
N GLU A 94 25.32 -12.65 -32.66
CA GLU A 94 25.08 -14.03 -32.20
C GLU A 94 26.31 -14.64 -31.53
N GLY A 95 27.50 -14.50 -32.13
CA GLY A 95 28.75 -14.95 -31.54
C GLY A 95 29.01 -14.33 -30.18
N ILE A 96 28.74 -13.03 -30.02
CA ILE A 96 28.82 -12.34 -28.73
C ILE A 96 27.80 -12.90 -27.73
N LEU A 97 26.56 -13.17 -28.16
CA LEU A 97 25.50 -13.63 -27.27
C LEU A 97 25.72 -15.07 -26.75
N GLU A 98 26.46 -15.91 -27.45
CA GLU A 98 26.84 -17.25 -26.94
C GLU A 98 27.64 -17.19 -25.63
N HIS A 99 28.39 -16.10 -25.42
CA HIS A 99 29.15 -15.84 -24.20
C HIS A 99 28.29 -15.36 -23.02
N THR A 100 26.99 -15.20 -23.22
CA THR A 100 26.08 -14.52 -22.29
C THR A 100 24.94 -15.41 -21.84
N LEU A 101 24.21 -14.97 -20.82
CA LEU A 101 22.99 -15.62 -20.36
C LEU A 101 21.75 -15.28 -21.23
N PHE A 102 21.96 -14.85 -22.48
CA PHE A 102 20.88 -14.47 -23.41
C PHE A 102 19.90 -15.63 -23.62
N LYS A 103 20.39 -16.82 -23.98
CA LYS A 103 19.55 -18.01 -24.18
C LYS A 103 18.79 -18.40 -22.91
N GLY A 104 19.32 -18.11 -21.73
CA GLY A 104 18.66 -18.28 -20.43
C GLY A 104 17.38 -17.44 -20.26
N THR A 105 17.28 -16.31 -20.97
CA THR A 105 16.08 -15.47 -20.97
C THR A 105 14.94 -16.04 -21.83
N TYR A 106 15.24 -16.97 -22.74
CA TYR A 106 14.29 -17.55 -23.69
C TYR A 106 13.55 -16.49 -24.52
N PHE A 107 14.22 -15.39 -24.86
CA PHE A 107 13.71 -14.49 -25.90
C PHE A 107 13.86 -15.14 -27.28
N PRO A 108 12.87 -14.98 -28.18
CA PRO A 108 12.93 -15.58 -29.52
C PRO A 108 13.98 -14.90 -30.40
N THR A 109 14.23 -13.61 -30.20
CA THR A 109 15.23 -12.81 -30.90
C THR A 109 15.86 -11.79 -29.97
N TRP A 110 17.07 -11.33 -30.30
CA TRP A 110 17.74 -10.23 -29.59
C TRP A 110 17.24 -8.85 -30.03
N GLU A 111 16.54 -8.79 -31.17
CA GLU A 111 15.98 -7.56 -31.72
C GLU A 111 14.83 -7.03 -30.84
N GLY A 112 14.73 -5.70 -30.71
CA GLY A 112 13.69 -5.05 -29.89
C GLY A 112 13.91 -5.12 -28.38
N LEU A 113 14.94 -5.82 -27.91
CA LEU A 113 15.31 -5.83 -26.50
C LEU A 113 16.00 -4.52 -26.10
N PHE A 114 15.65 -4.03 -24.92
CA PHE A 114 16.33 -2.88 -24.34
C PHE A 114 16.72 -3.14 -22.89
N TRP A 115 17.89 -2.63 -22.55
CA TRP A 115 18.36 -2.56 -21.17
C TRP A 115 17.62 -1.44 -20.46
N GLU A 116 17.04 -1.72 -19.30
CA GLU A 116 16.56 -0.66 -18.43
C GLU A 116 17.73 0.28 -18.13
N LYS A 117 17.53 1.57 -18.42
CA LYS A 117 18.47 2.59 -17.94
C LYS A 117 18.45 2.49 -16.41
N ALA A 118 19.62 2.34 -15.80
CA ALA A 118 19.83 2.01 -14.38
C ALA A 118 19.38 3.13 -13.41
N SER A 119 18.15 3.62 -13.57
CA SER A 119 17.65 4.87 -13.02
C SER A 119 16.25 4.77 -12.43
N GLY A 120 15.54 3.64 -12.47
CA GLY A 120 14.25 3.56 -11.77
C GLY A 120 14.43 3.55 -10.25
N PHE A 121 15.00 2.46 -9.74
CA PHE A 121 15.23 2.26 -8.31
C PHE A 121 16.41 3.08 -7.79
N GLU A 122 17.54 3.08 -8.52
CA GLU A 122 18.76 3.78 -8.13
C GLU A 122 18.55 5.29 -8.01
N GLU A 123 17.77 5.90 -8.90
CA GLU A 123 17.44 7.32 -8.83
C GLU A 123 16.54 7.64 -7.64
N SER A 124 15.52 6.80 -7.39
CA SER A 124 14.65 6.94 -6.20
C SER A 124 15.44 6.86 -4.88
N MET A 125 16.53 6.08 -4.85
CA MET A 125 17.40 5.92 -3.69
C MET A 125 18.48 6.99 -3.62
N LYS A 126 18.93 7.54 -4.76
CA LYS A 126 19.92 8.63 -4.83
C LYS A 126 19.45 9.89 -4.11
N TYR A 127 18.14 10.18 -4.18
CA TYR A 127 17.54 11.34 -3.52
C TYR A 127 17.12 11.07 -2.06
N LYS A 128 17.22 9.83 -1.58
CA LYS A 128 17.00 9.51 -0.16
C LYS A 128 18.26 9.78 0.66
N LYS A 129 18.07 10.20 1.91
CA LYS A 129 19.17 10.38 2.88
C LYS A 129 19.67 9.00 3.32
N LEU A 130 20.69 8.52 2.63
CA LEU A 130 21.35 7.23 2.87
C LEU A 130 22.69 7.41 3.57
N THR A 131 23.12 6.38 4.31
CA THR A 131 24.48 6.33 4.86
C THR A 131 25.51 6.11 3.76
N ASN A 132 26.77 6.46 4.02
CA ASN A 132 27.87 6.24 3.06
C ASN A 132 28.04 4.74 2.71
N ALA A 133 27.79 3.84 3.68
CA ALA A 133 27.80 2.39 3.44
C ALA A 133 26.68 1.95 2.47
N GLN A 134 25.47 2.50 2.62
CA GLN A 134 24.35 2.22 1.70
C GLN A 134 24.63 2.74 0.28
N ARG A 135 25.27 3.90 0.15
CA ARG A 135 25.70 4.43 -1.16
C ARG A 135 26.74 3.53 -1.85
N SER A 136 27.68 2.97 -1.09
CA SER A 136 28.63 1.98 -1.63
C SER A 136 27.91 0.74 -2.16
N GLY A 137 26.88 0.25 -1.45
CA GLY A 137 26.05 -0.87 -1.90
C GLY A 137 25.27 -0.60 -3.19
N LEU A 138 24.75 0.62 -3.39
CA LEU A 138 24.05 1.01 -4.63
C LEU A 138 24.96 0.92 -5.86
N ASN A 139 26.23 1.30 -5.71
CA ASN A 139 27.21 1.24 -6.80
C ASN A 139 27.56 -0.21 -7.21
N GLN A 140 27.18 -1.22 -6.42
CA GLN A 140 27.40 -2.63 -6.76
C GLN A 140 26.32 -3.23 -7.67
N ILE A 141 25.13 -2.61 -7.76
CA ILE A 141 23.99 -3.16 -8.52
C ILE A 141 24.33 -3.31 -10.02
N PRO A 142 24.91 -2.31 -10.71
CA PRO A 142 25.31 -2.46 -12.11
C PRO A 142 26.35 -3.57 -12.33
N ASN A 143 27.29 -3.72 -11.39
CA ASN A 143 28.31 -4.77 -11.45
C ASN A 143 27.68 -6.17 -11.30
N ARG A 144 26.63 -6.31 -10.49
CA ARG A 144 25.88 -7.57 -10.38
C ARG A 144 25.16 -7.92 -11.67
N ARG A 145 24.57 -6.94 -12.37
CA ARG A 145 23.95 -7.13 -13.69
C ARG A 145 24.98 -7.59 -14.73
N PHE A 146 26.12 -6.89 -14.81
CA PHE A 146 27.21 -7.25 -15.71
C PHE A 146 27.75 -8.65 -15.45
N THR A 147 28.02 -8.98 -14.18
CA THR A 147 28.56 -10.29 -13.79
C THR A 147 27.56 -11.42 -14.12
N LEU A 148 26.26 -11.18 -13.94
CA LEU A 148 25.22 -12.16 -14.29
C LEU A 148 25.10 -12.35 -15.81
N TRP A 149 25.11 -11.27 -16.58
CA TRP A 149 25.01 -11.32 -18.04
C TRP A 149 26.12 -12.14 -18.68
N TRP A 150 27.37 -11.92 -18.25
CA TRP A 150 28.55 -12.63 -18.74
C TRP A 150 28.87 -13.88 -17.94
N SER A 151 27.96 -14.34 -17.07
CA SER A 151 28.24 -15.43 -16.15
C SER A 151 28.67 -16.75 -16.82
N PRO A 152 28.15 -17.16 -18.00
CA PRO A 152 28.62 -18.39 -18.64
C PRO A 152 30.09 -18.34 -19.06
N THR A 153 30.60 -17.15 -19.40
CA THR A 153 32.02 -16.97 -19.77
C THR A 153 32.92 -16.68 -18.56
N ILE A 154 32.40 -15.99 -17.54
CA ILE A 154 33.15 -15.64 -16.33
C ILE A 154 33.30 -16.87 -15.41
N ASN A 155 32.23 -17.61 -15.16
CA ASN A 155 32.22 -18.75 -14.25
C ASN A 155 32.32 -20.06 -15.03
N ARG A 156 33.53 -20.36 -15.52
CA ARG A 156 33.81 -21.58 -16.28
C ARG A 156 35.10 -22.25 -15.84
N ALA A 157 35.16 -23.57 -16.02
CA ALA A 157 36.28 -24.39 -15.58
C ALA A 157 37.63 -23.99 -16.20
N ASN A 158 37.65 -23.53 -17.46
CA ASN A 158 38.90 -23.14 -18.14
C ASN A 158 39.46 -21.78 -17.67
N VAL A 159 38.70 -20.99 -16.90
CA VAL A 159 39.16 -19.68 -16.39
C VAL A 159 39.64 -19.78 -14.95
N TYR A 160 38.94 -20.53 -14.11
CA TYR A 160 39.29 -20.71 -12.70
C TYR A 160 39.53 -22.20 -12.41
N VAL A 161 40.78 -22.55 -12.10
CA VAL A 161 41.21 -23.92 -11.81
C VAL A 161 41.34 -24.13 -10.30
N GLY A 162 40.87 -25.28 -9.81
CA GLY A 162 41.16 -25.74 -8.44
C GLY A 162 40.14 -25.37 -7.34
N PHE A 163 39.03 -24.70 -7.67
CA PHE A 163 37.97 -24.38 -6.71
C PHE A 163 36.57 -24.61 -7.29
N GLN A 164 36.07 -25.86 -7.29
CA GLN A 164 34.70 -26.17 -7.71
C GLN A 164 33.82 -26.38 -6.48
N VAL A 165 32.81 -25.53 -6.31
CA VAL A 165 31.85 -25.62 -5.20
C VAL A 165 30.43 -25.59 -5.73
N GLN A 166 29.60 -26.54 -5.31
CA GLN A 166 28.18 -26.54 -5.63
C GLN A 166 27.42 -25.54 -4.74
N LEU A 167 26.50 -24.77 -5.31
CA LEU A 167 25.63 -23.87 -4.56
C LEU A 167 24.49 -24.64 -3.87
N ASP A 168 24.25 -24.34 -2.60
CA ASP A 168 23.20 -24.98 -1.79
C ASP A 168 21.84 -24.99 -2.50
N LEU A 169 21.15 -26.14 -2.44
CA LEU A 169 19.82 -26.37 -3.03
C LEU A 169 19.73 -26.22 -4.56
N THR A 170 20.87 -26.17 -5.26
CA THR A 170 20.93 -26.06 -6.72
C THR A 170 22.00 -26.97 -7.30
N GLY A 171 21.92 -27.25 -8.59
CA GLY A 171 22.94 -27.99 -9.33
C GLY A 171 24.08 -27.13 -9.89
N ILE A 172 24.21 -25.88 -9.45
CA ILE A 172 25.12 -24.92 -10.05
C ILE A 172 26.51 -25.04 -9.42
N PHE A 173 27.54 -25.18 -10.27
CA PHE A 173 28.92 -25.16 -9.84
C PHE A 173 29.53 -23.77 -9.99
N MET A 174 30.18 -23.30 -8.92
CA MET A 174 31.00 -22.10 -8.91
C MET A 174 32.46 -22.52 -9.03
N HIS A 175 33.14 -22.06 -10.08
CA HIS A 175 34.55 -22.35 -10.35
C HIS A 175 35.52 -21.37 -9.66
N GLY A 176 34.98 -20.28 -9.09
CA GLY A 176 35.74 -19.30 -8.34
C GLY A 176 34.89 -18.56 -7.31
N LYS A 177 35.54 -17.88 -6.37
CA LYS A 177 34.85 -17.03 -5.38
C LYS A 177 34.45 -15.70 -6.03
N ILE A 178 33.29 -15.69 -6.68
CA ILE A 178 32.69 -14.50 -7.33
C ILE A 178 31.43 -14.10 -6.53
N PRO A 179 31.53 -13.23 -5.50
CA PRO A 179 30.43 -12.97 -4.57
C PRO A 179 29.21 -12.35 -5.23
N THR A 180 29.42 -11.44 -6.20
CA THR A 180 28.34 -10.77 -6.94
C THR A 180 27.49 -11.76 -7.73
N LEU A 181 28.13 -12.75 -8.38
CA LEU A 181 27.46 -13.82 -9.11
C LEU A 181 26.73 -14.77 -8.16
N LYS A 182 27.39 -15.21 -7.08
CA LYS A 182 26.78 -16.08 -6.07
C LYS A 182 25.47 -15.49 -5.54
N ILE A 183 25.46 -14.19 -5.22
CA ILE A 183 24.26 -13.49 -4.74
C ILE A 183 23.16 -13.50 -5.81
N SER A 184 23.50 -13.21 -7.08
CA SER A 184 22.52 -13.19 -8.17
C SER A 184 21.91 -14.56 -8.45
N LEU A 185 22.71 -15.63 -8.47
CA LEU A 185 22.20 -17.00 -8.67
C LEU A 185 21.32 -17.48 -7.51
N ILE A 186 21.70 -17.19 -6.25
CA ILE A 186 20.85 -17.48 -5.08
C ILE A 186 19.52 -16.73 -5.18
N GLN A 187 19.52 -15.48 -5.67
CA GLN A 187 18.29 -14.72 -5.86
C GLN A 187 17.40 -15.31 -6.97
N ILE A 188 17.97 -15.80 -8.06
CA ILE A 188 17.24 -16.47 -9.15
C ILE A 188 16.61 -17.77 -8.64
N PHE A 189 17.36 -18.60 -7.91
CA PHE A 189 16.89 -19.91 -7.46
C PHE A 189 16.25 -19.94 -6.06
N ARG A 190 15.94 -18.77 -5.48
CA ARG A 190 15.29 -18.64 -4.17
C ARG A 190 13.96 -19.41 -4.09
N ALA A 191 13.55 -19.77 -2.87
CA ALA A 191 12.31 -20.51 -2.62
C ALA A 191 12.26 -21.86 -3.37
N HIS A 192 13.38 -22.60 -3.33
CA HIS A 192 13.48 -23.97 -3.82
C HIS A 192 13.18 -24.13 -5.31
N LEU A 193 13.45 -23.11 -6.13
CA LEU A 193 13.05 -23.10 -7.54
C LEU A 193 13.63 -24.29 -8.33
N TRP A 194 14.87 -24.70 -8.04
CA TRP A 194 15.49 -25.85 -8.69
C TRP A 194 14.68 -27.15 -8.50
N GLN A 195 14.29 -27.43 -7.25
CA GLN A 195 13.47 -28.59 -6.91
C GLN A 195 12.09 -28.49 -7.57
N LYS A 196 11.50 -27.30 -7.58
CA LYS A 196 10.19 -27.06 -8.20
C LYS A 196 10.20 -27.23 -9.72
N ILE A 197 11.27 -26.83 -10.40
CA ILE A 197 11.42 -27.08 -11.84
C ILE A 197 11.46 -28.58 -12.11
N HIS A 198 12.27 -29.33 -11.36
CA HIS A 198 12.38 -30.78 -11.54
C HIS A 198 11.04 -31.47 -11.31
N GLU A 199 10.39 -31.19 -10.18
CA GLU A 199 9.07 -31.73 -9.82
C GLU A 199 8.00 -31.37 -10.86
N SER A 200 7.96 -30.12 -11.32
CA SER A 200 6.97 -29.65 -12.29
C SER A 200 7.13 -30.34 -13.66
N VAL A 201 8.37 -30.52 -14.13
CA VAL A 201 8.63 -31.23 -15.39
C VAL A 201 8.27 -32.72 -15.28
N VAL A 202 8.61 -33.36 -14.15
CA VAL A 202 8.24 -34.76 -13.91
C VAL A 202 6.72 -34.94 -13.91
N MET A 203 5.98 -34.04 -13.24
CA MET A 203 4.52 -34.07 -13.21
C MET A 203 3.90 -33.88 -14.60
N ASP A 204 4.41 -32.93 -15.40
CA ASP A 204 3.94 -32.71 -16.77
C ASP A 204 4.16 -33.96 -17.64
N LEU A 205 5.32 -34.62 -17.50
CA LEU A 205 5.60 -35.87 -18.20
C LEU A 205 4.65 -37.00 -17.77
N CYS A 206 4.38 -37.16 -16.47
CA CYS A 206 3.39 -38.15 -16.01
C CYS A 206 2.02 -37.93 -16.67
N GLN A 207 1.53 -36.69 -16.70
CA GLN A 207 0.25 -36.35 -17.32
C GLN A 207 0.23 -36.65 -18.82
N VAL A 208 1.34 -36.43 -19.53
CA VAL A 208 1.45 -36.76 -20.95
C VAL A 208 1.41 -38.27 -21.18
N PHE A 209 2.12 -39.06 -20.38
CA PHE A 209 2.09 -40.53 -20.50
C PHE A 209 0.73 -41.11 -20.07
N ASP A 210 0.05 -40.52 -19.08
CA ASP A 210 -1.31 -40.91 -18.68
C ASP A 210 -2.36 -40.69 -19.78
N GLN A 211 -2.14 -39.73 -20.69
CA GLN A 211 -3.03 -39.50 -21.83
C GLN A 211 -2.83 -40.52 -22.97
N GLU A 212 -1.70 -41.23 -22.98
CA GLU A 212 -1.27 -42.09 -24.08
C GLU A 212 -1.19 -43.58 -23.67
N LEU A 213 -1.91 -43.96 -22.60
CA LEU A 213 -1.89 -45.32 -22.06
C LEU A 213 -2.22 -46.39 -23.12
N ASP A 214 -3.34 -46.22 -23.82
CA ASP A 214 -3.83 -47.18 -24.81
C ASP A 214 -2.93 -47.24 -26.05
N ALA A 215 -2.51 -46.07 -26.57
CA ALA A 215 -1.72 -45.96 -27.78
C ALA A 215 -0.31 -46.57 -27.62
N LEU A 216 0.27 -46.44 -26.43
CA LEU A 216 1.61 -46.93 -26.10
C LEU A 216 1.62 -48.28 -25.38
N LEU A 217 0.46 -48.90 -25.14
CA LEU A 217 0.31 -50.16 -24.40
C LEU A 217 0.91 -50.08 -22.98
N ILE A 218 0.67 -48.97 -22.29
CA ILE A 218 1.06 -48.75 -20.90
C ILE A 218 -0.09 -49.20 -20.00
N GLU A 219 0.21 -50.07 -19.03
CA GLU A 219 -0.74 -50.51 -18.01
C GLU A 219 -0.94 -49.42 -16.95
N THR A 220 0.17 -48.90 -16.42
CA THR A 220 0.16 -47.84 -15.40
C THR A 220 1.39 -46.94 -15.54
N VAL A 221 1.20 -45.65 -15.26
CA VAL A 221 2.27 -44.66 -15.07
C VAL A 221 2.41 -44.41 -13.58
N GLN A 222 3.55 -44.78 -13.01
CA GLN A 222 3.84 -44.56 -11.61
C GLN A 222 4.88 -43.46 -11.47
N LYS A 223 4.50 -42.36 -10.82
CA LYS A 223 5.48 -41.39 -10.33
C LYS A 223 6.18 -41.96 -9.09
N GLU A 224 7.51 -41.99 -9.11
CA GLU A 224 8.30 -42.47 -7.99
C GLU A 224 8.34 -41.47 -6.83
N THR A 225 8.59 -41.98 -5.62
CA THR A 225 8.79 -41.12 -4.45
C THR A 225 10.21 -40.54 -4.49
N ILE A 226 10.33 -39.33 -5.04
CA ILE A 226 11.61 -38.68 -5.28
C ILE A 226 12.20 -38.14 -3.97
N HIS A 227 13.45 -38.48 -3.67
CA HIS A 227 14.17 -37.91 -2.53
C HIS A 227 14.30 -36.38 -2.69
N PRO A 228 14.05 -35.56 -1.65
CA PRO A 228 14.01 -34.10 -1.77
C PRO A 228 15.25 -33.45 -2.39
N ARG A 229 16.41 -34.10 -2.27
CA ARG A 229 17.70 -33.59 -2.79
C ARG A 229 18.11 -34.16 -4.15
N LYS A 230 17.34 -35.09 -4.73
CA LYS A 230 17.70 -35.80 -5.96
C LYS A 230 17.92 -34.85 -7.13
N SER A 231 17.06 -33.84 -7.27
CA SER A 231 17.10 -32.88 -8.38
C SER A 231 18.43 -32.15 -8.54
N TYR A 232 19.21 -31.98 -7.48
CA TYR A 232 20.54 -31.34 -7.52
C TYR A 232 21.66 -32.28 -7.04
N LYS A 233 21.42 -33.60 -7.00
CA LYS A 233 22.47 -34.59 -6.73
C LYS A 233 23.14 -34.95 -8.06
N MET A 234 24.36 -34.45 -8.27
CA MET A 234 25.07 -34.55 -9.56
C MET A 234 25.97 -35.77 -9.73
N ASN A 235 26.08 -36.62 -8.70
CA ASN A 235 26.95 -37.78 -8.68
C ASN A 235 26.22 -39.12 -8.81
N SER A 236 24.94 -39.20 -8.46
CA SER A 236 24.13 -40.42 -8.61
C SER A 236 22.66 -40.03 -8.73
N SER A 237 21.84 -40.93 -9.29
CA SER A 237 20.43 -40.67 -9.55
C SER A 237 19.53 -41.88 -9.28
N CYS A 238 18.22 -41.71 -9.46
CA CYS A 238 17.18 -42.72 -9.43
C CYS A 238 16.09 -42.37 -10.46
N ALA A 239 15.23 -43.34 -10.79
CA ALA A 239 14.06 -43.09 -11.64
C ALA A 239 13.10 -42.07 -11.00
N ASP A 240 12.50 -41.21 -11.82
CA ASP A 240 11.44 -40.28 -11.42
C ASP A 240 10.04 -40.81 -11.80
N ILE A 241 9.96 -41.49 -12.94
CA ILE A 241 8.73 -42.08 -13.48
C ILE A 241 9.04 -43.51 -13.88
N LEU A 242 8.09 -44.42 -13.62
CA LEU A 242 8.15 -45.80 -14.05
C LEU A 242 6.88 -46.18 -14.80
N LEU A 243 7.04 -46.70 -16.00
CA LEU A 243 5.97 -47.19 -16.86
C LEU A 243 5.95 -48.72 -16.80
N PHE A 244 4.75 -49.28 -16.64
CA PHE A 244 4.50 -50.72 -16.73
C PHE A 244 3.85 -51.05 -18.06
N ALA A 245 4.35 -52.05 -18.77
CA ALA A 245 3.79 -52.48 -20.05
C ALA A 245 2.58 -53.41 -19.83
N SER A 246 1.51 -53.23 -20.60
CA SER A 246 0.37 -54.16 -20.58
C SER A 246 0.74 -55.57 -21.08
N TYR A 247 1.82 -55.69 -21.85
CA TYR A 247 2.38 -56.98 -22.27
C TYR A 247 3.92 -56.96 -22.26
N LYS A 248 4.55 -56.62 -23.39
CA LYS A 248 6.01 -56.50 -23.53
C LYS A 248 6.33 -55.48 -24.61
N TRP A 249 7.24 -54.55 -24.31
CA TRP A 249 7.79 -53.66 -25.32
C TRP A 249 9.04 -54.25 -25.96
N GLN A 250 9.15 -54.13 -27.27
CA GLN A 250 10.41 -54.30 -27.99
C GLN A 250 11.25 -53.03 -27.80
N ILE A 251 12.46 -53.18 -27.26
CA ILE A 251 13.28 -52.06 -26.85
C ILE A 251 14.48 -51.91 -27.79
N SER A 252 14.73 -50.69 -28.25
CA SER A 252 15.89 -50.35 -29.05
C SER A 252 17.17 -50.25 -28.22
N ARG A 253 18.32 -50.24 -28.91
CA ARG A 253 19.59 -49.85 -28.29
C ARG A 253 19.56 -48.38 -27.89
N PRO A 254 20.31 -47.96 -26.87
CA PRO A 254 20.32 -46.56 -26.46
C PRO A 254 20.72 -45.61 -27.60
N SER A 255 19.90 -44.61 -27.87
CA SER A 255 20.11 -43.59 -28.91
C SER A 255 19.63 -42.22 -28.44
N LEU A 256 20.02 -41.15 -29.15
CA LEU A 256 19.58 -39.79 -28.84
C LEU A 256 18.11 -39.57 -29.23
N LEU A 257 17.49 -38.55 -28.62
CA LEU A 257 16.10 -38.17 -28.89
C LEU A 257 15.81 -37.91 -30.36
N ASN A 258 16.76 -37.30 -31.08
CA ASN A 258 16.58 -36.88 -32.47
C ASN A 258 17.14 -37.89 -33.49
N ASP A 259 17.71 -39.00 -33.03
CA ASP A 259 18.17 -40.07 -33.93
C ASP A 259 16.97 -40.78 -34.57
N THR A 260 17.02 -40.98 -35.89
CA THR A 260 15.91 -41.55 -36.67
C THR A 260 16.03 -43.05 -36.92
N ASN A 261 17.23 -43.64 -36.73
CA ASN A 261 17.53 -45.01 -37.13
C ASN A 261 17.53 -45.96 -35.92
N ASP A 262 16.37 -46.13 -35.29
CA ASP A 262 16.22 -47.12 -34.22
C ASP A 262 15.85 -48.50 -34.78
N SER A 263 16.65 -49.51 -34.44
CA SER A 263 16.32 -50.92 -34.64
C SER A 263 15.71 -51.49 -33.36
N PHE A 264 14.50 -52.05 -33.44
CA PHE A 264 13.80 -52.67 -32.30
C PHE A 264 14.08 -54.18 -32.17
N ASP A 265 15.18 -54.66 -32.76
CA ASP A 265 15.60 -56.08 -32.75
C ASP A 265 16.27 -56.49 -31.41
N GLY A 266 16.08 -55.69 -30.37
CA GLY A 266 16.77 -55.78 -29.09
C GLY A 266 16.06 -56.65 -28.06
N THR A 267 16.24 -56.30 -26.78
CA THR A 267 15.63 -57.00 -25.63
C THR A 267 14.16 -56.60 -25.45
N THR A 268 13.34 -57.48 -24.89
CA THR A 268 11.99 -57.11 -24.44
C THR A 268 11.98 -56.67 -22.98
N SER A 269 11.18 -55.67 -22.64
CA SER A 269 10.99 -55.22 -21.24
C SER A 269 9.52 -55.02 -20.88
N THR A 270 9.20 -55.18 -19.59
CA THR A 270 7.89 -54.89 -19.00
C THR A 270 7.89 -53.63 -18.14
N LYS A 271 9.08 -53.08 -17.83
CA LYS A 271 9.27 -51.88 -17.01
C LYS A 271 10.18 -50.90 -17.71
N TYR A 272 9.77 -49.64 -17.80
CA TYR A 272 10.56 -48.59 -18.44
C TYR A 272 10.61 -47.35 -17.55
N TRP A 273 11.82 -46.86 -17.23
CA TRP A 273 11.98 -45.69 -16.37
C TRP A 273 12.33 -44.42 -17.13
N LEU A 274 11.96 -43.28 -16.55
CA LEU A 274 12.41 -41.95 -16.96
C LEU A 274 13.13 -41.25 -15.81
N ASP A 275 14.26 -40.63 -16.12
CA ASP A 275 15.06 -39.84 -15.18
C ASP A 275 15.25 -38.42 -15.74
N VAL A 276 14.71 -37.42 -15.06
CA VAL A 276 14.88 -36.01 -15.42
C VAL A 276 16.06 -35.42 -14.65
N GLN A 277 17.02 -34.90 -15.40
CA GLN A 277 18.23 -34.24 -14.93
C GLN A 277 18.22 -32.77 -15.31
N LEU A 278 18.41 -31.91 -14.30
CA LEU A 278 18.59 -30.48 -14.51
C LEU A 278 20.08 -30.15 -14.52
N ARG A 279 20.47 -29.18 -15.34
CA ARG A 279 21.84 -28.69 -15.46
C ARG A 279 21.85 -27.17 -15.53
N TRP A 280 22.94 -26.57 -15.06
CA TRP A 280 23.29 -25.18 -15.36
C TRP A 280 24.63 -25.17 -16.10
N GLY A 281 24.60 -25.06 -17.42
CA GLY A 281 25.80 -25.07 -18.27
C GLY A 281 26.62 -23.79 -18.18
N ASP A 282 27.84 -23.88 -18.71
CA ASP A 282 28.74 -22.73 -18.92
C ASP A 282 29.18 -22.68 -20.40
N TYR A 283 29.98 -21.68 -20.75
CA TYR A 283 30.42 -21.51 -22.15
C TYR A 283 31.24 -22.70 -22.66
N ASP A 284 32.06 -23.33 -21.80
CA ASP A 284 32.91 -24.45 -22.20
C ASP A 284 32.11 -25.75 -22.33
N SER A 285 31.03 -25.89 -21.56
CA SER A 285 30.20 -27.09 -21.51
C SER A 285 28.72 -26.74 -21.35
N HIS A 286 28.03 -26.68 -22.48
CA HIS A 286 26.57 -26.53 -22.59
C HIS A 286 25.95 -27.45 -23.66
N ASP A 287 26.74 -28.31 -24.30
CA ASP A 287 26.23 -29.39 -25.14
C ASP A 287 25.47 -30.39 -24.23
N ILE A 288 24.15 -30.39 -24.38
CA ILE A 288 23.25 -31.20 -23.57
C ILE A 288 23.20 -32.65 -24.04
N GLU A 289 23.41 -32.93 -25.33
CA GLU A 289 23.37 -34.30 -25.88
C GLU A 289 24.54 -35.13 -25.35
N ARG A 290 25.74 -34.54 -25.38
CA ARG A 290 26.93 -35.17 -24.82
C ARG A 290 26.79 -35.40 -23.31
N TYR A 291 26.15 -34.46 -22.60
CA TYR A 291 25.92 -34.57 -21.17
C TYR A 291 24.96 -35.72 -20.82
N VAL A 292 23.80 -35.80 -21.46
CA VAL A 292 22.81 -36.86 -21.16
C VAL A 292 23.35 -38.24 -21.49
N ARG A 293 24.09 -38.38 -22.59
CA ARG A 293 24.74 -39.64 -22.95
C ARG A 293 25.78 -40.06 -21.91
N ALA A 294 26.66 -39.15 -21.51
CA ALA A 294 27.67 -39.44 -20.50
C ALA A 294 27.00 -39.85 -19.17
N LYS A 295 26.02 -39.08 -18.70
CA LYS A 295 25.31 -39.37 -17.45
C LYS A 295 24.51 -40.65 -17.47
N PHE A 296 23.85 -40.96 -18.58
CA PHE A 296 23.12 -42.22 -18.74
C PHE A 296 24.08 -43.41 -18.60
N LEU A 297 25.21 -43.39 -19.31
CA LEU A 297 26.20 -44.46 -19.24
C LEU A 297 26.84 -44.55 -17.85
N ASP A 298 27.17 -43.43 -17.23
CA ASP A 298 27.73 -43.38 -15.87
C ASP A 298 26.72 -43.97 -14.86
N TYR A 299 25.47 -43.51 -14.86
CA TYR A 299 24.48 -43.92 -13.85
C TYR A 299 23.95 -45.33 -14.05
N THR A 300 23.91 -45.85 -15.28
CA THR A 300 23.43 -47.22 -15.54
C THR A 300 24.52 -48.27 -15.29
N THR A 301 25.79 -47.88 -15.29
CA THR A 301 26.93 -48.77 -14.99
C THR A 301 27.40 -48.66 -13.54
N ASP A 302 27.18 -47.51 -12.88
CA ASP A 302 27.54 -47.28 -11.49
C ASP A 302 26.60 -47.99 -10.51
N SER A 303 27.19 -48.63 -9.49
CA SER A 303 26.47 -49.34 -8.43
C SER A 303 25.77 -48.43 -7.41
N MET A 304 26.08 -47.13 -7.36
CA MET A 304 25.41 -46.19 -6.45
C MET A 304 24.05 -45.70 -6.96
N SER A 305 23.79 -45.80 -8.27
CA SER A 305 22.53 -45.40 -8.88
C SER A 305 21.65 -46.63 -9.07
N LEU A 306 20.41 -46.57 -8.58
CA LEU A 306 19.50 -47.71 -8.60
C LEU A 306 18.33 -47.40 -9.53
N TYR A 307 18.26 -48.15 -10.63
CA TYR A 307 17.12 -48.12 -11.56
C TYR A 307 16.32 -49.42 -11.48
N PRO A 308 14.99 -49.37 -11.54
CA PRO A 308 14.15 -50.57 -11.38
C PRO A 308 14.20 -51.57 -12.55
N SER A 309 14.76 -51.18 -13.69
CA SER A 309 14.96 -52.02 -14.87
C SER A 309 16.18 -51.52 -15.66
N PRO A 310 16.78 -52.35 -16.54
CA PRO A 310 17.91 -51.92 -17.37
C PRO A 310 17.49 -51.03 -18.55
N THR A 311 16.19 -50.84 -18.78
CA THR A 311 15.64 -50.11 -19.93
C THR A 311 14.95 -48.83 -19.48
N GLY A 312 15.41 -47.69 -19.99
CA GLY A 312 14.80 -46.40 -19.72
C GLY A 312 15.50 -45.26 -20.47
N THR A 313 15.11 -44.03 -20.16
CA THR A 313 15.68 -42.83 -20.79
C THR A 313 15.99 -41.75 -19.78
N LEU A 314 17.12 -41.07 -19.98
CA LEU A 314 17.54 -39.92 -19.20
C LEU A 314 17.29 -38.65 -20.02
N ILE A 315 16.52 -37.73 -19.45
CA ILE A 315 16.16 -36.43 -20.04
C ILE A 315 16.99 -35.35 -19.36
N GLY A 316 17.76 -34.59 -20.12
CA GLY A 316 18.56 -33.48 -19.62
C GLY A 316 17.99 -32.14 -20.05
N ILE A 317 17.92 -31.19 -19.12
CA ILE A 317 17.54 -29.80 -19.40
C ILE A 317 18.61 -28.85 -18.88
N ASP A 318 19.22 -28.07 -19.78
CA ASP A 318 20.10 -26.98 -19.42
C ASP A 318 19.31 -25.70 -19.17
N LEU A 319 19.27 -25.29 -17.92
CA LEU A 319 18.53 -24.12 -17.44
C LEU A 319 19.21 -22.79 -17.81
N ALA A 320 20.52 -22.78 -18.06
CA ALA A 320 21.25 -21.58 -18.45
C ALA A 320 21.08 -21.27 -19.94
N TYR A 321 20.91 -22.31 -20.76
CA TYR A 321 20.82 -22.22 -22.22
C TYR A 321 19.42 -22.55 -22.78
N ASN A 322 18.46 -22.98 -21.95
CA ASN A 322 17.13 -23.44 -22.35
C ASN A 322 17.17 -24.53 -23.44
N VAL A 323 18.19 -25.39 -23.43
CA VAL A 323 18.31 -26.54 -24.34
C VAL A 323 17.99 -27.83 -23.61
N TYR A 324 17.47 -28.82 -24.34
CA TYR A 324 17.14 -30.13 -23.79
C TYR A 324 17.55 -31.21 -24.78
N SER A 325 17.80 -32.41 -24.25
CA SER A 325 17.93 -33.63 -25.05
C SER A 325 17.63 -34.82 -24.14
N SER A 326 17.59 -36.01 -24.73
CA SER A 326 17.51 -37.24 -23.96
C SER A 326 18.31 -38.34 -24.64
N PHE A 327 18.78 -39.28 -23.83
CA PHE A 327 19.52 -40.44 -24.28
C PHE A 327 19.09 -41.66 -23.47
N GLY A 328 18.84 -42.75 -24.17
CA GLY A 328 18.43 -44.00 -23.55
C GLY A 328 17.76 -44.92 -24.55
N ASN A 329 17.14 -45.96 -24.01
CA ASN A 329 16.40 -46.94 -24.77
C ASN A 329 15.06 -46.38 -25.26
N TRP A 330 14.50 -46.91 -26.34
CA TRP A 330 13.19 -46.50 -26.85
C TRP A 330 12.31 -47.71 -27.14
N PHE A 331 11.01 -47.57 -26.88
CA PHE A 331 9.99 -48.46 -27.44
C PHE A 331 9.17 -47.73 -28.51
N SER A 332 8.45 -48.47 -29.36
CA SER A 332 7.68 -47.89 -30.46
C SER A 332 6.74 -46.78 -29.96
N GLY A 333 6.77 -45.61 -30.61
CA GLY A 333 5.97 -44.43 -30.25
C GLY A 333 6.54 -43.53 -29.14
N SER A 334 7.35 -44.07 -28.21
CA SER A 334 7.86 -43.30 -27.05
C SER A 334 8.72 -42.09 -27.43
N LYS A 335 9.59 -42.24 -28.43
CA LYS A 335 10.51 -41.18 -28.90
C LYS A 335 9.74 -40.00 -29.49
N ALA A 336 8.76 -40.28 -30.37
CA ALA A 336 7.93 -39.24 -30.99
C ALA A 336 7.07 -38.49 -29.97
N LEU A 337 6.48 -39.21 -29.00
CA LEU A 337 5.74 -38.59 -27.91
C LEU A 337 6.65 -37.66 -27.10
N LEU A 338 7.83 -38.13 -26.70
CA LEU A 338 8.74 -37.35 -25.87
C LEU A 338 9.27 -36.10 -26.60
N GLN A 339 9.52 -36.18 -27.91
CA GLN A 339 9.87 -35.01 -28.74
C GLN A 339 8.80 -33.91 -28.67
N GLN A 340 7.53 -34.28 -28.87
CA GLN A 340 6.41 -33.35 -28.82
C GLN A 340 6.17 -32.81 -27.40
N ALA A 341 6.23 -33.69 -26.41
CA ALA A 341 6.04 -33.36 -25.01
C ALA A 341 7.08 -32.34 -24.52
N MET A 342 8.36 -32.63 -24.75
CA MET A 342 9.45 -31.75 -24.30
C MET A 342 9.42 -30.38 -24.99
N ALA A 343 9.10 -30.33 -26.29
CA ALA A 343 8.93 -29.06 -26.98
C ALA A 343 7.84 -28.19 -26.34
N LYS A 344 6.72 -28.81 -25.94
CA LYS A 344 5.61 -28.13 -25.25
C LYS A 344 5.95 -27.75 -23.82
N ILE A 345 6.56 -28.64 -23.05
CA ILE A 345 6.98 -28.40 -21.65
C ILE A 345 7.98 -27.25 -21.58
N ILE A 346 9.03 -27.27 -22.42
CA ILE A 346 10.03 -26.19 -22.43
C ILE A 346 9.36 -24.85 -22.76
N LYS A 347 8.36 -24.82 -23.64
CA LYS A 347 7.67 -23.57 -23.98
C LYS A 347 6.72 -23.08 -22.88
N ALA A 348 5.93 -23.96 -22.29
CA ALA A 348 4.75 -23.59 -21.50
C ALA A 348 4.84 -23.89 -19.99
N ASN A 349 5.90 -24.57 -19.51
CA ASN A 349 6.00 -24.94 -18.11
C ASN A 349 6.11 -23.71 -17.19
N PRO A 350 5.24 -23.59 -16.16
CA PRO A 350 5.23 -22.42 -15.27
C PRO A 350 6.51 -22.24 -14.46
N ALA A 351 7.16 -23.32 -14.02
CA ALA A 351 8.38 -23.23 -13.23
C ALA A 351 9.57 -22.71 -14.06
N LEU A 352 9.66 -23.13 -15.34
CA LEU A 352 10.61 -22.59 -16.30
C LEU A 352 10.29 -21.12 -16.65
N TYR A 353 9.02 -20.75 -16.75
CA TYR A 353 8.62 -19.35 -16.93
C TYR A 353 9.10 -18.47 -15.76
N VAL A 354 8.89 -18.90 -14.51
CA VAL A 354 9.37 -18.19 -13.33
C VAL A 354 10.90 -18.05 -13.33
N LEU A 355 11.64 -19.08 -13.76
CA LEU A 355 13.09 -18.99 -13.93
C LEU A 355 13.47 -17.89 -14.93
N ARG A 356 12.87 -17.90 -16.12
CA ARG A 356 13.13 -16.93 -17.19
C ARG A 356 12.82 -15.51 -16.74
N GLU A 357 11.69 -15.29 -16.09
CA GLU A 357 11.31 -13.98 -15.54
C GLU A 357 12.29 -13.48 -14.47
N ARG A 358 12.77 -14.37 -13.58
CA ARG A 358 13.78 -14.00 -12.60
C ARG A 358 15.13 -13.66 -13.24
N ILE A 359 15.52 -14.39 -14.29
CA ILE A 359 16.72 -14.07 -15.09
C ILE A 359 16.55 -12.70 -15.75
N ARG A 360 15.43 -12.44 -16.44
CA ARG A 360 15.11 -11.15 -17.08
C ARG A 360 15.13 -9.99 -16.08
N LYS A 361 14.49 -10.14 -14.92
CA LYS A 361 14.51 -9.15 -13.83
C LYS A 361 15.93 -8.93 -13.27
N GLY A 362 16.71 -10.01 -13.10
CA GLY A 362 18.11 -9.93 -12.67
C GLY A 362 19.02 -9.21 -13.67
N LEU A 363 18.72 -9.36 -14.96
CA LEU A 363 19.40 -8.70 -16.07
C LEU A 363 18.85 -7.31 -16.39
N GLN A 364 17.68 -6.93 -15.85
CA GLN A 364 16.95 -5.70 -16.21
C GLN A 364 16.74 -5.58 -17.74
N LEU A 365 16.38 -6.71 -18.36
CA LEU A 365 16.07 -6.82 -19.79
C LEU A 365 14.56 -6.90 -19.99
N TYR A 366 14.05 -6.03 -20.85
CA TYR A 366 12.62 -5.95 -21.17
C TYR A 366 12.41 -6.11 -22.68
N SER A 367 11.28 -6.72 -23.03
CA SER A 367 10.78 -6.82 -24.40
C SER A 367 9.63 -5.83 -24.61
N SER A 368 9.45 -5.37 -25.84
CA SER A 368 8.31 -4.57 -26.27
C SER A 368 7.03 -5.40 -26.52
N GLU A 369 7.07 -6.73 -26.38
CA GLU A 369 5.92 -7.61 -26.61
C GLU A 369 4.81 -7.47 -25.55
N PRO A 370 3.53 -7.68 -25.93
CA PRO A 370 2.39 -7.48 -25.03
C PRO A 370 2.26 -8.61 -24.00
N THR A 371 2.46 -8.28 -22.72
CA THR A 371 2.00 -9.11 -21.59
C THR A 371 0.48 -9.06 -21.46
N GLU A 372 -0.15 -10.05 -20.81
CA GLU A 372 -1.57 -9.95 -20.47
C GLU A 372 -1.89 -8.62 -19.77
N PRO A 373 -2.95 -7.91 -20.20
CA PRO A 373 -3.25 -6.59 -19.65
C PRO A 373 -3.70 -6.71 -18.19
N TYR A 374 -3.19 -5.82 -17.36
CA TYR A 374 -3.62 -5.68 -15.96
C TYR A 374 -5.09 -5.29 -15.88
N LEU A 375 -5.70 -5.52 -14.71
CA LEU A 375 -7.04 -5.01 -14.44
C LEU A 375 -7.01 -3.48 -14.40
N ASN A 376 -7.76 -2.84 -15.29
CA ASN A 376 -7.91 -1.40 -15.44
C ASN A 376 -9.40 -1.03 -15.61
N SER A 377 -9.71 0.24 -15.85
CA SER A 377 -11.10 0.70 -15.97
C SER A 377 -11.80 0.26 -17.26
N GLN A 378 -11.06 -0.21 -18.27
CA GLN A 378 -11.60 -0.68 -19.55
C GLN A 378 -12.03 -2.15 -19.49
N ASN A 379 -11.24 -3.00 -18.84
CA ASN A 379 -11.54 -4.43 -18.69
C ASN A 379 -12.20 -4.80 -17.34
N TYR A 380 -12.62 -3.80 -16.56
CA TYR A 380 -13.29 -3.96 -15.26
C TYR A 380 -14.51 -4.90 -15.28
N GLY A 381 -15.21 -5.00 -16.42
CA GLY A 381 -16.36 -5.88 -16.60
C GLY A 381 -16.04 -7.38 -16.54
N GLU A 382 -14.79 -7.80 -16.80
CA GLU A 382 -14.36 -9.21 -16.79
C GLU A 382 -14.54 -9.87 -15.41
N LEU A 383 -14.54 -9.07 -14.34
CA LEU A 383 -14.71 -9.50 -12.95
C LEU A 383 -16.03 -10.24 -12.68
N PHE A 384 -17.05 -10.02 -13.51
CA PHE A 384 -18.40 -10.53 -13.31
C PHE A 384 -18.77 -11.65 -14.29
N SER A 385 -17.76 -12.26 -14.91
CA SER A 385 -17.94 -13.45 -15.75
C SER A 385 -18.32 -14.70 -14.94
N ASN A 386 -18.63 -15.78 -15.63
CA ASN A 386 -18.90 -17.08 -14.99
C ASN A 386 -17.65 -17.72 -14.36
N GLN A 387 -16.46 -17.18 -14.58
CA GLN A 387 -15.24 -17.65 -13.94
C GLN A 387 -15.20 -17.25 -12.46
N VAL A 388 -14.61 -18.12 -11.63
CA VAL A 388 -14.33 -17.80 -10.22
C VAL A 388 -13.07 -16.93 -10.18
N ILE A 389 -13.24 -15.68 -9.78
CA ILE A 389 -12.16 -14.68 -9.71
C ILE A 389 -11.99 -14.27 -8.25
N TRP A 390 -10.75 -14.22 -7.76
CA TRP A 390 -10.43 -13.72 -6.42
C TRP A 390 -9.56 -12.47 -6.47
N PHE A 391 -9.89 -11.49 -5.66
CA PHE A 391 -8.98 -10.44 -5.25
C PHE A 391 -8.17 -10.88 -4.04
N VAL A 392 -6.86 -10.62 -4.05
CA VAL A 392 -6.00 -10.80 -2.89
C VAL A 392 -5.36 -9.47 -2.52
N ASP A 393 -5.62 -8.99 -1.31
CA ASP A 393 -5.02 -7.79 -0.74
C ASP A 393 -4.16 -8.12 0.49
N ASP A 394 -2.89 -7.73 0.41
CA ASP A 394 -1.87 -7.94 1.47
C ASP A 394 -1.61 -6.68 2.31
N SER A 395 -2.37 -5.60 2.10
CA SER A 395 -2.13 -4.29 2.72
C SER A 395 -2.14 -4.33 4.25
N ASN A 396 -2.97 -5.18 4.84
CA ASN A 396 -3.16 -5.30 6.30
C ASN A 396 -2.58 -6.59 6.90
N VAL A 397 -1.70 -7.29 6.19
CA VAL A 397 -1.10 -8.55 6.67
C VAL A 397 -0.06 -8.28 7.75
N TYR A 398 0.86 -7.35 7.51
CA TYR A 398 1.87 -6.94 8.48
C TYR A 398 1.61 -5.51 8.95
N ARG A 399 1.08 -5.38 10.16
CA ARG A 399 0.71 -4.12 10.80
C ARG A 399 1.57 -3.86 12.02
N VAL A 400 1.90 -2.60 12.26
CA VAL A 400 2.75 -2.19 13.38
C VAL A 400 2.14 -1.00 14.12
N THR A 401 2.31 -0.97 15.44
CA THR A 401 2.17 0.24 16.25
C THR A 401 3.54 0.85 16.44
N ILE A 402 3.63 2.17 16.27
CA ILE A 402 4.88 2.93 16.40
C ILE A 402 4.90 3.56 17.79
N HIS A 403 5.96 3.31 18.54
CA HIS A 403 6.21 3.90 19.85
C HIS A 403 7.56 4.61 19.82
N LYS A 404 7.65 5.80 20.42
CA LYS A 404 8.94 6.49 20.58
C LYS A 404 9.63 5.91 21.82
N SER A 405 10.86 5.44 21.68
CA SER A 405 11.70 5.02 22.81
C SER A 405 12.09 6.23 23.65
N PHE A 406 12.60 5.97 24.85
CA PHE A 406 13.11 7.00 25.76
C PHE A 406 14.21 7.86 25.11
N GLU A 407 15.06 7.25 24.28
CA GLU A 407 16.14 7.91 23.52
C GLU A 407 15.64 8.70 22.30
N GLY A 408 14.32 8.70 22.06
CA GLY A 408 13.69 9.38 20.94
C GLY A 408 13.59 8.56 19.64
N ASN A 409 14.04 7.30 19.63
CA ASN A 409 13.99 6.44 18.45
C ASN A 409 12.58 5.87 18.21
N LEU A 410 12.14 5.78 16.95
CA LEU A 410 10.86 5.14 16.62
C LEU A 410 11.02 3.62 16.62
N VAL A 411 10.40 2.93 17.58
CA VAL A 411 10.34 1.48 17.69
C VAL A 411 8.99 0.98 17.19
N THR A 412 8.99 -0.10 16.41
CA THR A 412 7.77 -0.71 15.87
C THR A 412 7.45 -2.01 16.60
N LYS A 413 6.19 -2.17 17.02
CA LYS A 413 5.68 -3.42 17.60
C LYS A 413 4.62 -4.01 16.66
N PRO A 414 4.75 -5.28 16.24
CA PRO A 414 3.76 -5.89 15.36
C PRO A 414 2.44 -6.13 16.10
N ILE A 415 1.34 -5.97 15.38
CA ILE A 415 -0.02 -6.32 15.84
C ILE A 415 -0.64 -7.34 14.87
N ASN A 416 -1.78 -7.93 15.25
CA ASN A 416 -2.49 -8.85 14.40
C ASN A 416 -2.88 -8.19 13.06
N GLY A 417 -2.69 -8.95 11.98
CA GLY A 417 -3.06 -8.58 10.63
C GLY A 417 -4.07 -9.55 10.04
N ALA A 418 -4.46 -9.30 8.79
CA ALA A 418 -5.30 -10.21 8.04
C ALA A 418 -4.98 -10.18 6.55
N ILE A 419 -5.09 -11.34 5.91
CA ILE A 419 -5.14 -11.46 4.45
C ILE A 419 -6.61 -11.33 4.04
N PHE A 420 -6.86 -10.51 3.03
CA PHE A 420 -8.17 -10.28 2.48
C PHE A 420 -8.27 -10.97 1.12
N ILE A 421 -9.07 -12.04 1.02
CA ILE A 421 -9.32 -12.78 -0.23
C ILE A 421 -10.81 -12.66 -0.55
N PHE A 422 -11.16 -12.09 -1.69
CA PHE A 422 -12.53 -11.67 -1.95
C PHE A 422 -13.01 -12.05 -3.35
N ASN A 423 -14.20 -12.64 -3.44
CA ASN A 423 -14.87 -12.94 -4.71
C ASN A 423 -15.84 -11.79 -5.07
N PRO A 424 -15.54 -11.00 -6.13
CA PRO A 424 -16.35 -9.84 -6.49
C PRO A 424 -17.71 -10.20 -7.07
N ARG A 425 -17.92 -11.44 -7.53
CA ARG A 425 -19.23 -11.88 -8.06
C ARG A 425 -20.18 -12.26 -6.94
N THR A 426 -19.72 -13.05 -5.98
CA THR A 426 -20.57 -13.60 -4.90
C THR A 426 -20.58 -12.75 -3.64
N GLY A 427 -19.59 -11.88 -3.44
CA GLY A 427 -19.41 -11.12 -2.20
C GLY A 427 -18.70 -11.90 -1.10
N GLN A 428 -18.31 -13.16 -1.36
CA GLN A 428 -17.65 -14.01 -0.37
C GLN A 428 -16.26 -13.47 -0.02
N LEU A 429 -16.00 -13.30 1.26
CA LEU A 429 -14.73 -12.89 1.84
C LEU A 429 -14.16 -14.04 2.68
N PHE A 430 -12.96 -14.48 2.30
CA PHE A 430 -12.10 -15.31 3.13
C PHE A 430 -11.11 -14.41 3.86
N LEU A 431 -11.37 -14.14 5.14
CA LEU A 431 -10.53 -13.30 5.98
C LEU A 431 -9.61 -14.18 6.83
N LYS A 432 -8.35 -14.32 6.42
CA LYS A 432 -7.35 -15.09 7.17
C LYS A 432 -6.64 -14.18 8.17
N ILE A 433 -6.87 -14.40 9.45
CA ILE A 433 -6.21 -13.66 10.53
C ILE A 433 -4.77 -14.19 10.70
N ILE A 434 -3.81 -13.26 10.70
CA ILE A 434 -2.39 -13.52 10.93
C ILE A 434 -2.02 -12.98 12.31
N HIS A 435 -1.79 -13.91 13.25
CA HIS A 435 -1.44 -13.59 14.62
C HIS A 435 0.03 -13.14 14.74
N THR A 436 0.33 -12.31 15.75
CA THR A 436 1.68 -11.78 16.00
C THR A 436 2.77 -12.85 16.18
N SER A 437 2.40 -14.07 16.60
CA SER A 437 3.33 -15.20 16.75
C SER A 437 4.04 -15.58 15.45
N VAL A 438 3.43 -15.32 14.28
CA VAL A 438 4.03 -15.58 12.96
C VAL A 438 5.29 -14.73 12.73
N TRP A 439 5.38 -13.57 13.38
CA TRP A 439 6.49 -12.63 13.24
C TRP A 439 7.62 -12.88 14.26
N ALA A 440 7.38 -13.73 15.26
CA ALA A 440 8.32 -13.96 16.35
C ALA A 440 9.63 -14.61 15.84
N GLY A 441 10.78 -14.03 16.21
CA GLY A 441 12.10 -14.52 15.81
C GLY A 441 12.48 -14.25 14.34
N GLN A 442 11.61 -13.63 13.55
CA GLN A 442 11.84 -13.38 12.13
C GLN A 442 12.39 -11.97 11.86
N LYS A 443 13.11 -11.80 10.75
CA LYS A 443 13.62 -10.50 10.25
C LYS A 443 13.09 -10.24 8.85
N ARG A 444 13.13 -8.97 8.40
CA ARG A 444 12.60 -8.53 7.09
C ARG A 444 11.11 -8.85 6.91
N LEU A 445 10.33 -8.50 7.93
CA LEU A 445 8.92 -8.88 8.07
C LEU A 445 8.03 -8.40 6.90
N THR A 446 8.33 -7.26 6.27
CA THR A 446 7.60 -6.79 5.08
C THR A 446 7.73 -7.74 3.88
N GLN A 447 8.89 -8.38 3.71
CA GLN A 447 9.07 -9.38 2.67
C GLN A 447 8.38 -10.68 3.08
N LEU A 448 8.58 -11.12 4.32
CA LEU A 448 7.95 -12.33 4.87
C LEU A 448 6.42 -12.27 4.77
N ALA A 449 5.80 -11.11 5.00
CA ALA A 449 4.36 -10.91 4.88
C ALA A 449 3.83 -11.34 3.52
N LYS A 450 4.49 -10.94 2.42
CA LYS A 450 4.08 -11.28 1.04
C LYS A 450 4.19 -12.78 0.77
N TRP A 451 5.27 -13.41 1.24
CA TRP A 451 5.46 -14.86 1.10
C TRP A 451 4.43 -15.63 1.93
N LYS A 452 4.18 -15.19 3.15
CA LYS A 452 3.16 -15.80 4.01
C LYS A 452 1.76 -15.63 3.44
N THR A 453 1.46 -14.49 2.82
CA THR A 453 0.21 -14.30 2.07
C THR A 453 0.07 -15.33 0.96
N ALA A 454 1.08 -15.49 0.11
CA ALA A 454 1.03 -16.45 -0.99
C ALA A 454 0.92 -17.90 -0.52
N GLU A 455 1.60 -18.25 0.57
CA GLU A 455 1.51 -19.56 1.21
C GLU A 455 0.08 -19.85 1.68
N GLU A 456 -0.54 -18.93 2.43
CA GLU A 456 -1.91 -19.11 2.95
C GLU A 456 -2.96 -19.10 1.83
N VAL A 457 -2.77 -18.31 0.76
CA VAL A 457 -3.64 -18.34 -0.42
C VAL A 457 -3.54 -19.70 -1.12
N CYS A 458 -2.33 -20.23 -1.33
CA CYS A 458 -2.14 -21.55 -1.91
C CYS A 458 -2.74 -22.66 -1.03
N ALA A 459 -2.57 -22.57 0.30
CA ALA A 459 -3.18 -23.51 1.23
C ALA A 459 -4.72 -23.48 1.18
N LEU A 460 -5.33 -22.30 1.03
CA LEU A 460 -6.78 -22.17 0.84
C LEU A 460 -7.24 -22.82 -0.47
N ILE A 461 -6.54 -22.59 -1.58
CA ILE A 461 -6.88 -23.20 -2.88
C ILE A 461 -6.82 -24.73 -2.80
N ARG A 462 -5.78 -25.28 -2.14
CA ARG A 462 -5.65 -26.73 -1.90
C ARG A 462 -6.77 -27.31 -1.04
N ALA A 463 -7.36 -26.51 -0.15
CA ALA A 463 -8.47 -26.94 0.70
C ALA A 463 -9.83 -26.93 -0.01
N LEU A 464 -9.94 -26.28 -1.17
CA LEU A 464 -11.18 -26.22 -1.95
C LEU A 464 -11.27 -27.33 -3.01
N PRO A 465 -12.48 -27.86 -3.28
CA PRO A 465 -12.75 -28.71 -4.43
C PRO A 465 -12.39 -28.02 -5.76
N ALA A 466 -12.06 -28.80 -6.79
CA ALA A 466 -11.58 -28.29 -8.08
C ALA A 466 -12.60 -27.36 -8.78
N GLU A 467 -13.89 -27.54 -8.51
CA GLU A 467 -15.01 -26.75 -9.05
C GLU A 467 -15.07 -25.35 -8.43
N GLU A 468 -14.61 -25.20 -7.18
CA GLU A 468 -14.62 -23.93 -6.43
C GLU A 468 -13.29 -23.17 -6.53
N GLN A 469 -12.26 -23.80 -7.09
CA GLN A 469 -10.96 -23.17 -7.27
C GLN A 469 -11.03 -21.98 -8.23
N PRO A 470 -10.34 -20.86 -7.92
CA PRO A 470 -10.34 -19.70 -8.79
C PRO A 470 -9.66 -20.01 -10.12
N LYS A 471 -10.22 -19.52 -11.22
CA LYS A 471 -9.54 -19.52 -12.53
C LYS A 471 -8.62 -18.31 -12.67
N GLN A 472 -8.86 -17.25 -11.91
CA GLN A 472 -8.06 -16.04 -11.92
C GLN A 472 -7.90 -15.46 -10.53
N ILE A 473 -6.68 -15.02 -10.21
CA ILE A 473 -6.33 -14.29 -8.99
C ILE A 473 -5.79 -12.92 -9.38
N ILE A 474 -6.43 -11.87 -8.86
CA ILE A 474 -6.05 -10.48 -9.08
C ILE A 474 -5.43 -9.95 -7.80
N VAL A 475 -4.17 -9.50 -7.87
CA VAL A 475 -3.50 -8.89 -6.72
C VAL A 475 -3.66 -7.38 -6.72
N SER A 476 -3.95 -6.82 -5.55
CA SER A 476 -4.01 -5.35 -5.38
C SER A 476 -2.64 -4.68 -5.47
N ARG A 477 -1.56 -5.41 -5.13
CA ARG A 477 -0.19 -4.88 -5.11
C ARG A 477 0.76 -5.77 -5.90
N LYS A 478 1.52 -5.17 -6.83
CA LYS A 478 2.49 -5.86 -7.71
C LYS A 478 3.51 -6.70 -6.95
N GLY A 479 3.83 -6.34 -5.70
CA GLY A 479 4.77 -7.08 -4.86
C GLY A 479 4.35 -8.51 -4.51
N LEU A 480 3.08 -8.86 -4.71
CA LEU A 480 2.52 -10.19 -4.43
C LEU A 480 2.50 -11.13 -5.66
N LEU A 481 2.77 -10.60 -6.86
CA LEU A 481 2.83 -11.41 -8.09
C LEU A 481 3.90 -12.52 -7.97
N ASP A 482 5.17 -12.14 -7.75
CA ASP A 482 6.26 -13.14 -7.70
C ASP A 482 6.03 -14.23 -6.64
N PRO A 483 5.61 -13.94 -5.38
CA PRO A 483 5.34 -15.00 -4.41
C PRO A 483 4.20 -15.93 -4.81
N LEU A 484 3.10 -15.40 -5.38
CA LEU A 484 1.98 -16.24 -5.82
C LEU A 484 2.35 -17.12 -7.00
N GLU A 485 3.05 -16.60 -8.02
CA GLU A 485 3.53 -17.40 -9.16
C GLU A 485 4.37 -18.59 -8.70
N VAL A 486 5.16 -18.41 -7.64
CA VAL A 486 6.03 -19.46 -7.10
C VAL A 486 5.27 -20.48 -6.26
N HIS A 487 4.26 -20.05 -5.50
CA HIS A 487 3.48 -20.93 -4.64
C HIS A 487 2.37 -21.67 -5.40
N LEU A 488 1.92 -21.14 -6.55
CA LEU A 488 0.85 -21.71 -7.37
C LEU A 488 1.37 -22.50 -8.58
N LEU A 489 2.64 -22.92 -8.59
CA LEU A 489 3.19 -23.77 -9.65
C LEU A 489 2.44 -25.10 -9.82
N ASP A 490 1.86 -25.62 -8.73
CA ASP A 490 1.02 -26.83 -8.76
C ASP A 490 -0.35 -26.59 -9.41
N PHE A 491 -0.70 -25.33 -9.70
CA PHE A 491 -1.98 -24.90 -10.25
C PHE A 491 -1.78 -24.10 -11.56
N PRO A 492 -1.30 -24.74 -12.65
CA PRO A 492 -0.94 -24.07 -13.90
C PRO A 492 -2.11 -23.36 -14.59
N ASN A 493 -3.35 -23.77 -14.29
CA ASN A 493 -4.55 -23.24 -14.91
C ASN A 493 -5.07 -21.95 -14.24
N ILE A 494 -4.44 -21.48 -13.16
CA ILE A 494 -4.84 -20.27 -12.45
C ILE A 494 -4.05 -19.07 -12.98
N VAL A 495 -4.75 -18.11 -13.58
CA VAL A 495 -4.13 -16.88 -14.10
C VAL A 495 -3.89 -15.90 -12.95
N ILE A 496 -2.66 -15.40 -12.82
CA ILE A 496 -2.29 -14.40 -11.82
C ILE A 496 -2.12 -13.05 -12.51
N LYS A 497 -2.97 -12.08 -12.16
CA LYS A 497 -3.01 -10.75 -12.81
C LYS A 497 -2.79 -9.63 -11.80
N GLY A 498 -2.09 -8.57 -12.22
CA GLY A 498 -1.98 -7.33 -11.44
C GLY A 498 -3.16 -6.38 -11.68
N SER A 499 -3.41 -5.47 -10.75
CA SER A 499 -4.35 -4.35 -10.97
C SER A 499 -3.62 -3.01 -11.05
N GLU A 500 -4.06 -2.17 -11.98
CA GLU A 500 -3.72 -0.74 -12.04
C GLU A 500 -4.65 0.10 -11.15
N LEU A 501 -5.80 -0.45 -10.78
CA LEU A 501 -6.78 0.18 -9.90
C LEU A 501 -6.36 0.04 -8.44
N GLN A 502 -6.25 1.15 -7.72
CA GLN A 502 -5.96 1.11 -6.29
C GLN A 502 -7.25 0.91 -5.48
N LEU A 503 -7.78 -0.31 -5.45
CA LEU A 503 -9.03 -0.61 -4.71
C LEU A 503 -8.84 -0.48 -3.18
N PRO A 504 -9.84 0.02 -2.43
CA PRO A 504 -9.68 0.41 -1.03
C PRO A 504 -9.97 -0.73 -0.05
N PHE A 505 -9.63 -1.98 -0.37
CA PHE A 505 -9.92 -3.15 0.48
C PHE A 505 -9.31 -3.04 1.88
N GLN A 506 -8.18 -2.34 2.02
CA GLN A 506 -7.57 -2.05 3.31
C GLN A 506 -8.49 -1.33 4.30
N SER A 507 -9.47 -0.57 3.80
CA SER A 507 -10.45 0.15 4.63
C SER A 507 -11.48 -0.76 5.27
N CYS A 508 -11.60 -2.01 4.81
CA CYS A 508 -12.54 -2.98 5.37
C CYS A 508 -12.24 -3.23 6.86
N LEU A 509 -10.97 -3.24 7.27
CA LEU A 509 -10.58 -3.40 8.67
C LEU A 509 -10.92 -2.20 9.57
N LYS A 510 -11.36 -1.07 9.01
CA LYS A 510 -11.87 0.09 9.77
C LYS A 510 -13.30 -0.12 10.29
N ILE A 511 -13.96 -1.19 9.84
CA ILE A 511 -15.27 -1.64 10.32
C ILE A 511 -15.04 -2.40 11.62
N GLU A 512 -15.78 -2.02 12.67
CA GLU A 512 -15.63 -2.53 14.04
C GLU A 512 -15.72 -4.05 14.10
N LYS A 513 -16.68 -4.65 13.37
CA LYS A 513 -16.88 -6.10 13.30
C LYS A 513 -15.60 -6.86 12.92
N PHE A 514 -14.86 -6.35 11.93
CA PHE A 514 -13.60 -6.96 11.48
C PHE A 514 -12.41 -6.54 12.34
N GLY A 515 -12.32 -5.25 12.70
CA GLY A 515 -11.24 -4.70 13.52
C GLY A 515 -11.13 -5.40 14.87
N ASP A 516 -12.26 -5.54 15.59
CA ASP A 516 -12.31 -6.20 16.89
C ASP A 516 -12.00 -7.69 16.81
N LEU A 517 -12.53 -8.37 15.78
CA LEU A 517 -12.27 -9.78 15.54
C LEU A 517 -10.77 -10.06 15.36
N ILE A 518 -10.10 -9.25 14.55
CA ILE A 518 -8.66 -9.37 14.28
C ILE A 518 -7.84 -9.08 15.54
N LEU A 519 -8.20 -8.03 16.30
CA LEU A 519 -7.47 -7.64 17.52
C LEU A 519 -7.64 -8.63 18.67
N LYS A 520 -8.82 -9.26 18.81
CA LYS A 520 -9.11 -10.24 19.87
C LYS A 520 -8.61 -11.65 19.57
N ALA A 521 -8.25 -11.95 18.32
CA ALA A 521 -7.77 -13.28 17.93
C ALA A 521 -6.46 -13.65 18.65
N THR A 522 -6.45 -14.84 19.26
CA THR A 522 -5.31 -15.41 19.98
C THR A 522 -4.47 -16.37 19.14
N SER A 523 -4.99 -16.82 17.99
CA SER A 523 -4.33 -17.72 17.05
C SER A 523 -4.68 -17.37 15.60
N PRO A 524 -3.89 -17.83 14.61
CA PRO A 524 -4.26 -17.73 13.20
C PRO A 524 -5.53 -18.53 12.91
N GLN A 525 -6.51 -17.92 12.24
CA GLN A 525 -7.77 -18.57 11.90
C GLN A 525 -8.36 -17.99 10.61
N MET A 526 -9.10 -18.81 9.86
CA MET A 526 -9.84 -18.39 8.67
C MET A 526 -11.28 -18.09 9.05
N VAL A 527 -11.81 -16.93 8.65
CA VAL A 527 -13.20 -16.54 8.91
C VAL A 527 -13.88 -16.18 7.61
N LEU A 528 -15.08 -16.72 7.40
CA LEU A 528 -15.89 -16.49 6.21
C LEU A 528 -16.91 -15.39 6.47
N PHE A 529 -17.03 -14.47 5.51
CA PHE A 529 -18.07 -13.43 5.50
C PHE A 529 -18.66 -13.28 4.10
N ASN A 530 -19.81 -12.62 4.02
CA ASN A 530 -20.33 -12.09 2.77
C ASN A 530 -20.38 -10.57 2.88
N LEU A 531 -19.61 -9.85 2.07
CA LEU A 531 -19.58 -8.38 2.08
C LEU A 531 -20.77 -7.74 1.36
N TYR A 532 -21.58 -8.53 0.65
CA TYR A 532 -22.82 -8.05 0.05
C TYR A 532 -24.03 -8.28 0.93
N ASP A 533 -23.88 -8.94 2.09
CA ASP A 533 -24.98 -9.36 2.93
C ASP A 533 -26.09 -10.04 2.09
N ASP A 534 -27.22 -9.35 1.88
CA ASP A 534 -28.36 -9.80 1.08
C ASP A 534 -28.61 -9.00 -0.21
N TRP A 535 -27.72 -8.07 -0.60
CA TRP A 535 -27.91 -7.17 -1.74
C TRP A 535 -28.14 -7.90 -3.07
N LEU A 536 -27.58 -9.09 -3.24
CA LEU A 536 -27.75 -9.88 -4.47
C LEU A 536 -29.20 -10.34 -4.72
N LYS A 537 -30.10 -10.16 -3.75
CA LYS A 537 -31.54 -10.38 -3.94
C LYS A 537 -32.20 -9.28 -4.77
N SER A 538 -31.75 -8.03 -4.62
CA SER A 538 -32.35 -6.85 -5.29
C SER A 538 -31.48 -6.25 -6.39
N ILE A 539 -30.16 -6.42 -6.35
CA ILE A 539 -29.22 -5.84 -7.32
C ILE A 539 -28.22 -6.87 -7.88
N ALA A 540 -27.73 -6.62 -9.09
CA ALA A 540 -26.71 -7.45 -9.73
C ALA A 540 -25.33 -7.31 -9.05
N SER A 541 -24.47 -8.33 -9.20
CA SER A 541 -23.10 -8.36 -8.64
C SER A 541 -22.26 -7.14 -9.01
N TYR A 542 -22.40 -6.64 -10.24
CA TYR A 542 -21.70 -5.42 -10.70
C TYR A 542 -22.06 -4.19 -9.85
N THR A 543 -23.36 -4.01 -9.58
CA THR A 543 -23.86 -2.90 -8.78
C THR A 543 -23.51 -3.07 -7.31
N ALA A 544 -23.61 -4.30 -6.79
CA ALA A 544 -23.21 -4.63 -5.41
C ALA A 544 -21.72 -4.36 -5.16
N PHE A 545 -20.85 -4.76 -6.09
CA PHE A 545 -19.43 -4.45 -6.01
C PHE A 545 -19.17 -2.95 -6.08
N SER A 546 -19.85 -2.23 -6.97
CA SER A 546 -19.72 -0.77 -7.10
C SER A 546 -20.15 -0.05 -5.81
N ARG A 547 -21.24 -0.48 -5.18
CA ARG A 547 -21.68 0.00 -3.86
C ARG A 547 -20.61 -0.27 -2.79
N LEU A 548 -20.07 -1.48 -2.75
CA LEU A 548 -19.00 -1.84 -1.80
C LEU A 548 -17.77 -0.95 -1.97
N ILE A 549 -17.28 -0.76 -3.20
CA ILE A 549 -16.12 0.10 -3.48
C ILE A 549 -16.40 1.54 -3.06
N LEU A 550 -17.60 2.06 -3.32
CA LEU A 550 -17.99 3.41 -2.91
C LEU A 550 -17.95 3.57 -1.38
N ILE A 551 -18.49 2.61 -0.64
CA ILE A 551 -18.46 2.61 0.83
C ILE A 551 -17.01 2.54 1.34
N LEU A 552 -16.23 1.58 0.86
CA LEU A 552 -14.85 1.38 1.30
C LEU A 552 -13.95 2.58 0.95
N ARG A 553 -14.20 3.25 -0.18
CA ARG A 553 -13.50 4.47 -0.59
C ARG A 553 -13.86 5.64 0.32
N ALA A 554 -15.14 5.82 0.65
CA ALA A 554 -15.58 6.84 1.59
C ALA A 554 -14.97 6.63 2.99
N LEU A 555 -14.96 5.39 3.49
CA LEU A 555 -14.28 5.02 4.75
C LEU A 555 -12.75 5.21 4.69
N HIS A 556 -12.16 5.06 3.50
CA HIS A 556 -10.74 5.35 3.29
C HIS A 556 -10.43 6.82 3.53
N ILE A 557 -11.23 7.70 2.90
CA ILE A 557 -11.05 9.15 2.87
C ILE A 557 -11.45 9.80 4.19
N ASN A 558 -12.66 9.56 4.67
CA ASN A 558 -13.19 10.14 5.90
C ASN A 558 -14.09 9.13 6.63
N ASN A 559 -13.46 8.40 7.54
CA ASN A 559 -14.10 7.34 8.31
C ASN A 559 -15.31 7.85 9.12
N ASP A 560 -15.11 8.93 9.88
CA ASP A 560 -16.15 9.52 10.75
C ASP A 560 -17.40 9.92 9.95
N ARG A 561 -17.22 10.66 8.85
CA ARG A 561 -18.35 11.14 8.05
C ARG A 561 -19.02 10.03 7.24
N ALA A 562 -18.25 9.08 6.72
CA ALA A 562 -18.81 7.92 6.03
C ALA A 562 -19.68 7.07 6.97
N LYS A 563 -19.23 6.82 8.21
CA LYS A 563 -20.03 6.12 9.24
C LYS A 563 -21.31 6.87 9.60
N ALA A 564 -21.25 8.19 9.73
CA ALA A 564 -22.43 9.02 9.97
C ALA A 564 -23.44 8.95 8.80
N ILE A 565 -22.96 8.89 7.55
CA ILE A 565 -23.82 8.71 6.37
C ILE A 565 -24.47 7.33 6.34
N LEU A 566 -23.74 6.28 6.73
CA LEU A 566 -24.25 4.90 6.77
C LEU A 566 -25.30 4.69 7.87
N ARG A 567 -25.22 5.44 8.98
CA ARG A 567 -26.14 5.35 10.13
C ARG A 567 -26.71 6.72 10.49
N PRO A 568 -27.62 7.28 9.67
CA PRO A 568 -28.16 8.61 9.89
C PRO A 568 -29.11 8.69 11.10
N ASP A 569 -29.83 7.61 11.40
CA ASP A 569 -30.84 7.54 12.46
C ASP A 569 -30.66 6.34 13.38
N LYS A 570 -31.22 6.41 14.59
CA LYS A 570 -31.22 5.30 15.57
C LYS A 570 -32.04 4.09 15.10
N THR A 571 -33.03 4.31 14.25
CA THR A 571 -33.89 3.25 13.69
C THR A 571 -33.15 2.36 12.71
N THR A 572 -32.01 2.81 12.18
CA THR A 572 -31.20 2.04 11.24
C THR A 572 -30.38 0.98 11.98
N ILE A 573 -30.88 -0.25 12.01
CA ILE A 573 -30.20 -1.38 12.65
C ILE A 573 -29.29 -2.11 11.66
N THR A 574 -28.19 -2.66 12.17
CA THR A 574 -27.37 -3.65 11.45
C THR A 574 -27.67 -4.99 12.08
N GLU A 575 -28.12 -5.95 11.29
CA GLU A 575 -28.37 -7.31 11.78
C GLU A 575 -27.07 -7.97 12.24
N THR A 576 -27.17 -8.92 13.19
CA THR A 576 -26.01 -9.56 13.81
C THR A 576 -25.13 -10.30 12.80
N HIS A 577 -25.74 -10.93 11.79
CA HIS A 577 -25.04 -11.64 10.73
C HIS A 577 -24.54 -10.72 9.62
N ASN A 578 -25.17 -9.55 9.43
CA ASN A 578 -24.81 -8.59 8.38
C ASN A 578 -23.61 -7.70 8.78
N VAL A 579 -22.96 -7.14 7.77
CA VAL A 579 -21.87 -6.17 7.93
C VAL A 579 -22.41 -4.74 7.84
N TRP A 580 -23.37 -4.52 6.95
CA TRP A 580 -23.90 -3.19 6.62
C TRP A 580 -25.29 -2.96 7.26
N PRO A 581 -25.69 -1.69 7.47
CA PRO A 581 -27.04 -1.36 7.93
C PRO A 581 -28.12 -1.89 6.97
N SER A 582 -29.21 -2.42 7.52
CA SER A 582 -30.35 -2.87 6.73
C SER A 582 -31.13 -1.65 6.23
N LEU A 583 -31.01 -1.36 4.94
CA LEU A 583 -31.62 -0.21 4.27
C LEU A 583 -32.44 -0.67 3.06
N THR A 584 -33.50 0.06 2.74
CA THR A 584 -34.26 -0.15 1.49
C THR A 584 -33.46 0.34 0.28
N ASP A 585 -33.80 -0.13 -0.93
CA ASP A 585 -33.09 0.28 -2.15
C ASP A 585 -33.15 1.81 -2.38
N GLU A 586 -34.26 2.47 -2.03
CA GLU A 586 -34.37 3.94 -2.14
C GLU A 586 -33.46 4.68 -1.14
N GLN A 587 -33.32 4.14 0.08
CA GLN A 587 -32.40 4.67 1.07
C GLN A 587 -30.94 4.47 0.63
N TRP A 588 -30.63 3.31 0.05
CA TRP A 588 -29.30 3.04 -0.51
C TRP A 588 -28.92 4.05 -1.59
N ILE A 589 -29.82 4.42 -2.50
CA ILE A 589 -29.55 5.46 -3.51
C ILE A 589 -29.15 6.79 -2.85
N LYS A 590 -29.86 7.23 -1.81
CA LYS A 590 -29.56 8.48 -1.07
C LYS A 590 -28.19 8.42 -0.38
N VAL A 591 -27.87 7.27 0.23
CA VAL A 591 -26.58 6.99 0.86
C VAL A 591 -25.46 6.99 -0.17
N GLU A 592 -25.61 6.28 -1.29
CA GLU A 592 -24.62 6.20 -2.37
C GLU A 592 -24.31 7.59 -2.95
N VAL A 593 -25.32 8.41 -3.22
CA VAL A 593 -25.11 9.80 -3.67
C VAL A 593 -24.30 10.60 -2.64
N SER A 594 -24.60 10.44 -1.36
CA SER A 594 -23.89 11.13 -0.28
C SER A 594 -22.43 10.69 -0.16
N LEU A 595 -22.16 9.39 -0.29
CA LEU A 595 -20.80 8.83 -0.28
C LEU A 595 -20.00 9.27 -1.51
N LYS A 596 -20.61 9.27 -2.70
CA LYS A 596 -20.01 9.79 -3.93
C LYS A 596 -19.62 11.26 -3.77
N ASN A 597 -20.52 12.10 -3.27
CA ASN A 597 -20.27 13.52 -3.04
C ASN A 597 -19.14 13.75 -2.02
N LEU A 598 -19.04 12.90 -0.98
CA LEU A 598 -17.95 12.95 -0.02
C LEU A 598 -16.58 12.67 -0.68
N ILE A 599 -16.51 11.64 -1.52
CA ILE A 599 -15.28 11.26 -2.25
C ILE A 599 -14.86 12.37 -3.21
N LEU A 600 -15.80 12.87 -4.01
CA LEU A 600 -15.51 13.92 -4.99
C LEU A 600 -15.12 15.24 -4.31
N ALA A 601 -15.77 15.61 -3.22
CA ALA A 601 -15.42 16.84 -2.48
C ALA A 601 -14.00 16.79 -1.90
N ASP A 602 -13.55 15.63 -1.41
CA ASP A 602 -12.17 15.46 -0.95
C ASP A 602 -11.17 15.55 -2.11
N TYR A 603 -11.47 14.91 -3.25
CA TYR A 603 -10.63 15.00 -4.45
C TYR A 603 -10.51 16.44 -4.96
N GLY A 604 -11.65 17.15 -5.07
CA GLY A 604 -11.70 18.54 -5.51
C GLY A 604 -10.93 19.47 -4.57
N LYS A 605 -11.03 19.26 -3.25
CA LYS A 605 -10.29 20.04 -2.25
C LYS A 605 -8.78 19.77 -2.31
N LYS A 606 -8.35 18.52 -2.49
CA LYS A 606 -6.92 18.17 -2.54
C LYS A 606 -6.23 18.64 -3.81
N ASN A 607 -6.94 18.60 -4.93
CA ASN A 607 -6.38 18.94 -6.24
C ASN A 607 -6.76 20.34 -6.72
N ASN A 608 -7.52 21.11 -5.93
CA ASN A 608 -8.08 22.40 -6.30
C ASN A 608 -8.86 22.36 -7.64
N VAL A 609 -9.74 21.37 -7.78
CA VAL A 609 -10.56 21.15 -8.98
C VAL A 609 -12.04 21.33 -8.63
N ASN A 610 -12.78 22.08 -9.46
CA ASN A 610 -14.22 22.12 -9.38
C ASN A 610 -14.81 20.75 -9.79
N VAL A 611 -15.44 20.04 -8.85
CA VAL A 611 -16.04 18.71 -9.08
C VAL A 611 -17.09 18.69 -10.18
N ALA A 612 -17.73 19.82 -10.49
CA ALA A 612 -18.69 19.90 -11.59
C ALA A 612 -18.06 19.79 -12.98
N SER A 613 -16.76 20.07 -13.10
CA SER A 613 -16.01 19.97 -14.37
C SER A 613 -15.58 18.54 -14.72
N LEU A 614 -15.81 17.57 -13.82
CA LEU A 614 -15.42 16.18 -14.02
C LEU A 614 -16.40 15.44 -14.92
N THR A 615 -15.86 14.71 -15.89
CA THR A 615 -16.62 13.77 -16.73
C THR A 615 -16.99 12.50 -15.97
N GLN A 616 -17.97 11.75 -16.48
CA GLN A 616 -18.37 10.48 -15.86
C GLN A 616 -17.25 9.43 -15.84
N SER A 617 -16.39 9.40 -16.86
CA SER A 617 -15.20 8.55 -16.88
C SER A 617 -14.20 8.95 -15.80
N GLU A 618 -13.93 10.24 -15.62
CA GLU A 618 -13.04 10.73 -14.56
C GLU A 618 -13.63 10.43 -13.16
N ILE A 619 -14.94 10.63 -12.96
CA ILE A 619 -15.62 10.29 -11.70
C ILE A 619 -15.46 8.79 -11.38
N ARG A 620 -15.70 7.91 -12.38
CA ARG A 620 -15.52 6.47 -12.23
C ARG A 620 -14.08 6.12 -11.85
N ASP A 621 -13.12 6.70 -12.57
CA ASP A 621 -11.69 6.44 -12.36
C ASP A 621 -11.22 6.92 -10.96
N ILE A 622 -11.75 8.06 -10.45
CA ILE A 622 -11.50 8.53 -9.09
C ILE A 622 -12.02 7.53 -8.05
N ILE A 623 -13.24 7.02 -8.24
CA ILE A 623 -13.86 6.06 -7.32
C ILE A 623 -13.11 4.72 -7.35
N LEU A 624 -12.66 4.27 -8.52
CA LEU A 624 -11.86 3.06 -8.68
C LEU A 624 -10.39 3.23 -8.26
N GLY A 625 -9.92 4.47 -8.10
CA GLY A 625 -8.57 4.79 -7.65
C GLY A 625 -7.52 4.62 -8.75
N ALA A 626 -7.89 4.92 -10.00
CA ALA A 626 -6.93 5.05 -11.10
C ALA A 626 -6.16 6.37 -10.99
N GLU A 627 -4.95 6.42 -11.54
CA GLU A 627 -4.16 7.66 -11.62
C GLU A 627 -4.69 8.55 -12.74
N ILE A 628 -5.17 9.74 -12.39
CA ILE A 628 -5.75 10.70 -13.34
C ILE A 628 -5.01 12.02 -13.21
N THR A 629 -4.73 12.65 -14.33
CA THR A 629 -4.21 14.03 -14.33
C THR A 629 -5.36 15.00 -14.05
N PRO A 630 -5.21 15.94 -13.11
CA PRO A 630 -6.23 16.96 -12.86
C PRO A 630 -6.56 17.75 -14.14
N PRO A 631 -7.84 18.08 -14.41
CA PRO A 631 -8.22 18.84 -15.59
C PRO A 631 -7.56 20.23 -15.61
N SER A 632 -7.09 20.66 -16.78
CA SER A 632 -6.44 21.95 -17.01
C SER A 632 -7.34 23.15 -16.68
N GLN A 633 -6.76 24.26 -16.22
CA GLN A 633 -7.50 25.49 -15.85
C GLN A 633 -8.43 26.01 -16.96
N GLN A 634 -8.00 26.01 -18.22
CA GLN A 634 -8.86 26.40 -19.35
C GLN A 634 -10.14 25.58 -19.46
N ARG A 635 -10.10 24.28 -19.18
CA ARG A 635 -11.27 23.39 -19.21
C ARG A 635 -12.22 23.68 -18.04
N GLN A 636 -11.67 24.11 -16.91
CA GLN A 636 -12.45 24.52 -15.74
C GLN A 636 -13.21 25.82 -16.04
N GLU A 637 -12.54 26.80 -16.65
CA GLU A 637 -13.15 28.08 -17.05
C GLU A 637 -14.29 27.88 -18.07
N ILE A 638 -14.11 27.01 -19.08
CA ILE A 638 -15.15 26.71 -20.07
C ILE A 638 -16.38 26.05 -19.41
N ALA A 639 -16.16 25.09 -18.51
CA ALA A 639 -17.25 24.43 -17.79
C ALA A 639 -18.03 25.39 -16.88
N ASP A 640 -17.33 26.32 -16.23
CA ASP A 640 -17.96 27.35 -15.40
C ASP A 640 -18.78 28.35 -16.27
N ILE A 641 -18.30 28.71 -17.47
CA ILE A 641 -19.04 29.54 -18.44
C ILE A 641 -20.30 28.84 -18.95
N GLU A 642 -20.21 27.56 -19.34
CA GLU A 642 -21.38 26.77 -19.80
C GLU A 642 -22.43 26.59 -18.70
N LYS A 643 -21.97 26.47 -17.44
CA LYS A 643 -22.87 26.33 -16.29
C LYS A 643 -23.59 27.64 -15.98
N ASN A 644 -22.88 28.78 -16.01
CA ASN A 644 -23.50 30.09 -15.85
C ASN A 644 -24.54 30.36 -16.96
N ALA A 645 -24.27 29.94 -18.20
CA ALA A 645 -25.21 30.06 -19.31
C ALA A 645 -26.47 29.18 -19.15
N LYS A 646 -26.36 28.00 -18.48
CA LYS A 646 -27.52 27.16 -18.15
C LYS A 646 -28.31 27.68 -16.96
N GLU A 647 -27.65 28.22 -15.93
CA GLU A 647 -28.33 28.76 -14.74
C GLU A 647 -29.13 30.04 -15.04
N GLU A 648 -28.73 30.84 -16.05
CA GLU A 648 -29.55 31.98 -16.55
C GLU A 648 -30.88 31.54 -17.20
N SER A 649 -31.02 30.27 -17.62
CA SER A 649 -32.21 29.78 -18.32
C SER A 649 -33.33 29.22 -17.41
N GLN A 650 -33.09 29.05 -16.10
CA GLN A 650 -34.08 28.51 -15.16
C GLN A 650 -34.05 29.20 -13.78
N MET A 651 -34.61 30.42 -13.70
CA MET A 651 -35.02 31.00 -12.41
C MET A 651 -36.50 30.67 -12.15
N VAL A 652 -36.78 29.71 -11.26
CA VAL A 652 -38.13 29.48 -10.71
C VAL A 652 -38.13 29.88 -9.23
N ALA A 653 -38.97 30.84 -8.86
CA ALA A 653 -39.17 31.28 -7.49
C ALA A 653 -39.97 30.22 -6.70
N VAL A 654 -39.50 29.83 -5.52
CA VAL A 654 -40.21 28.87 -4.65
C VAL A 654 -40.81 29.61 -3.46
N THR A 655 -42.13 29.51 -3.31
CA THR A 655 -42.89 30.12 -2.21
C THR A 655 -43.10 29.09 -1.09
N THR A 656 -42.60 29.37 0.11
CA THR A 656 -42.73 28.46 1.27
C THR A 656 -43.59 29.12 2.35
N ARG A 657 -44.59 28.39 2.86
CA ARG A 657 -45.46 28.83 3.97
C ARG A 657 -44.89 28.34 5.29
N SER A 658 -44.63 29.23 6.25
CA SER A 658 -44.14 28.88 7.60
C SER A 658 -44.87 29.68 8.68
N THR A 659 -44.92 29.17 9.92
CA THR A 659 -45.62 29.80 11.05
C THR A 659 -44.61 30.33 12.08
N ASN A 660 -44.86 31.52 12.65
CA ASN A 660 -44.00 32.06 13.71
C ASN A 660 -44.33 31.46 15.09
N LYS A 661 -43.55 31.81 16.13
CA LYS A 661 -43.68 31.32 17.51
C LYS A 661 -45.01 31.68 18.23
N HIS A 662 -45.86 32.50 17.60
CA HIS A 662 -47.17 32.94 18.04
C HIS A 662 -48.33 32.42 17.16
N GLY A 663 -48.06 31.59 16.15
CA GLY A 663 -49.10 30.89 15.37
C GLY A 663 -49.54 31.56 14.07
N ASP A 664 -48.99 32.72 13.69
CA ASP A 664 -49.37 33.41 12.44
C ASP A 664 -48.64 32.85 11.21
N SER A 665 -49.37 32.68 10.10
CA SER A 665 -48.83 32.11 8.85
C SER A 665 -48.12 33.17 7.98
N LEU A 666 -46.82 32.98 7.77
CA LEU A 666 -45.97 33.76 6.86
C LEU A 666 -45.81 33.04 5.51
N LEU A 667 -45.93 33.79 4.42
CA LEU A 667 -45.60 33.36 3.05
C LEU A 667 -44.30 34.03 2.63
N VAL A 668 -43.25 33.24 2.40
CA VAL A 668 -41.93 33.74 1.98
C VAL A 668 -41.63 33.21 0.58
N THR A 669 -41.54 34.11 -0.39
CA THR A 669 -41.14 33.81 -1.78
C THR A 669 -39.63 34.01 -1.90
N THR A 670 -38.88 32.94 -2.16
CA THR A 670 -37.41 32.99 -2.25
C THR A 670 -36.99 32.85 -3.71
N THR A 671 -36.25 33.83 -4.24
CA THR A 671 -35.83 33.91 -5.66
C THR A 671 -34.37 33.55 -5.89
N SER A 672 -33.56 33.36 -4.84
CA SER A 672 -32.12 32.99 -4.96
C SER A 672 -31.78 31.67 -4.27
N GLN A 673 -30.91 30.85 -4.90
CA GLN A 673 -30.39 29.60 -4.32
C GLN A 673 -29.51 29.81 -3.07
N TYR A 674 -28.98 31.03 -2.88
CA TYR A 674 -28.13 31.36 -1.73
C TYR A 674 -28.92 31.35 -0.41
N GLU A 675 -30.17 31.80 -0.44
CA GLU A 675 -31.05 31.85 0.73
C GLU A 675 -31.61 30.48 1.11
N GLN A 676 -31.82 29.58 0.13
CA GLN A 676 -32.26 28.19 0.40
C GLN A 676 -31.24 27.35 1.18
N LYS A 677 -29.94 27.65 1.07
CA LYS A 677 -28.89 26.91 1.79
C LYS A 677 -28.74 27.30 3.26
N THR A 678 -29.36 28.39 3.72
CA THR A 678 -29.02 29.00 5.01
C THR A 678 -30.24 29.25 5.90
N PHE A 679 -31.16 28.29 5.97
CA PHE A 679 -32.13 28.25 7.06
C PHE A 679 -32.34 26.84 7.63
N SER A 680 -31.25 26.25 8.13
CA SER A 680 -31.32 25.16 9.13
C SER A 680 -31.12 25.77 10.51
N SER A 681 -31.99 25.44 11.47
CA SER A 681 -31.89 25.97 12.83
C SER A 681 -30.51 25.60 13.42
N LYS A 682 -29.83 26.58 14.01
CA LYS A 682 -28.43 26.50 14.51
C LYS A 682 -28.20 25.47 15.65
N THR A 683 -29.12 24.53 15.89
CA THR A 683 -29.17 23.68 17.09
C THR A 683 -29.55 22.23 16.79
N ASP A 684 -28.98 21.61 15.75
CA ASP A 684 -29.11 20.16 15.60
C ASP A 684 -28.14 19.42 16.55
N TRP A 685 -28.54 19.34 17.81
CA TRP A 685 -27.77 18.64 18.85
C TRP A 685 -27.78 17.12 18.66
N ARG A 686 -28.71 16.55 17.87
CA ARG A 686 -28.84 15.11 17.65
C ARG A 686 -27.71 14.59 16.77
N VAL A 687 -27.42 15.27 15.66
CA VAL A 687 -26.28 14.93 14.78
C VAL A 687 -24.96 14.97 15.54
N ARG A 688 -24.78 15.97 16.42
CA ARG A 688 -23.60 16.05 17.28
C ARG A 688 -23.54 14.94 18.33
N ALA A 689 -24.67 14.58 18.94
CA ALA A 689 -24.74 13.48 19.89
C ALA A 689 -24.33 12.14 19.25
N ILE A 690 -24.80 11.86 18.03
CA ILE A 690 -24.38 10.66 17.26
C ILE A 690 -22.88 10.73 16.96
N SER A 691 -22.38 11.88 16.52
CA SER A 691 -20.96 12.06 16.19
C SER A 691 -20.04 11.91 17.40
N ALA A 692 -20.48 12.36 18.58
CA ALA A 692 -19.73 12.26 19.83
C ALA A 692 -19.48 10.80 20.26
N THR A 693 -20.34 9.85 19.88
CA THR A 693 -20.13 8.41 20.18
C THR A 693 -18.84 7.86 19.55
N ASN A 694 -18.36 8.49 18.46
CA ASN A 694 -17.13 8.10 17.76
C ASN A 694 -15.86 8.74 18.34
N LEU A 695 -15.93 9.57 19.40
CA LEU A 695 -14.76 10.22 20.00
C LEU A 695 -13.71 9.23 20.52
N HIS A 696 -14.14 8.03 20.92
CA HIS A 696 -13.23 6.96 21.35
C HIS A 696 -12.23 6.57 20.25
N LEU A 697 -12.58 6.67 18.97
CA LEU A 697 -11.69 6.35 17.85
C LEU A 697 -10.48 7.29 17.77
N ARG A 698 -10.66 8.56 18.15
CA ARG A 698 -9.58 9.57 18.14
C ARG A 698 -8.54 9.31 19.22
N THR A 699 -8.91 8.59 20.28
CA THR A 699 -7.98 8.22 21.37
C THR A 699 -6.89 7.24 20.95
N ASN A 700 -7.00 6.64 19.75
CA ASN A 700 -5.96 5.78 19.16
C ASN A 700 -4.78 6.60 18.61
N HIS A 701 -5.01 7.88 18.27
CA HIS A 701 -4.03 8.77 17.68
C HIS A 701 -3.95 10.05 18.50
N ILE A 702 -3.11 10.04 19.54
CA ILE A 702 -2.88 11.20 20.41
C ILE A 702 -1.47 11.73 20.13
N TYR A 703 -1.40 12.98 19.68
CA TYR A 703 -0.16 13.71 19.49
C TYR A 703 0.08 14.61 20.69
N VAL A 704 1.31 14.67 21.18
CA VAL A 704 1.72 15.57 22.26
C VAL A 704 2.78 16.51 21.71
N SER A 705 2.54 17.81 21.80
CA SER A 705 3.52 18.81 21.36
C SER A 705 4.74 18.76 22.28
N SER A 706 5.94 18.66 21.71
CA SER A 706 7.20 18.54 22.45
C SER A 706 8.31 19.50 21.96
N ASP A 707 7.94 20.46 21.12
CA ASP A 707 8.90 21.42 20.53
C ASP A 707 9.26 22.53 21.55
N ASP A 708 10.54 22.90 21.60
CA ASP A 708 11.10 24.02 22.38
C ASP A 708 10.89 23.97 23.91
N VAL A 709 11.11 22.80 24.51
CA VAL A 709 10.98 22.61 25.96
C VAL A 709 12.30 22.88 26.69
N ASP A 710 12.30 23.77 27.68
CA ASP A 710 13.43 24.05 28.57
C ASP A 710 13.76 22.81 29.44
N GLU A 711 15.00 22.31 29.39
CA GLU A 711 15.47 21.14 30.18
C GLU A 711 15.38 21.35 31.71
N SER A 712 15.32 22.60 32.17
CA SER A 712 15.20 22.95 33.59
C SER A 712 13.75 23.06 34.10
N GLY A 713 12.75 22.78 33.26
CA GLY A 713 11.32 22.89 33.59
C GLY A 713 10.73 21.67 34.31
N LEU A 714 9.61 21.87 35.01
CA LEU A 714 8.81 20.76 35.55
C LEU A 714 8.22 19.93 34.40
N THR A 715 8.23 18.61 34.55
CA THR A 715 7.60 17.67 33.60
C THR A 715 6.29 17.14 34.15
N TYR A 716 5.21 17.25 33.37
CA TYR A 716 3.88 16.80 33.78
C TYR A 716 3.54 15.46 33.13
N VAL A 717 3.09 14.50 33.93
CA VAL A 717 2.76 13.15 33.45
C VAL A 717 1.26 12.92 33.61
N MET A 718 0.56 12.75 32.49
CA MET A 718 -0.87 12.48 32.43
C MET A 718 -1.15 10.99 32.22
N PRO A 719 -1.93 10.34 33.10
CA PRO A 719 -2.40 8.98 32.88
C PRO A 719 -3.29 8.88 31.63
N LYS A 720 -3.07 7.88 30.77
CA LYS A 720 -3.90 7.71 29.57
C LYS A 720 -5.35 7.38 29.88
N ASN A 721 -5.65 6.71 30.98
CA ASN A 721 -7.04 6.33 31.31
C ASN A 721 -7.93 7.56 31.52
N VAL A 722 -7.45 8.57 32.26
CA VAL A 722 -8.20 9.81 32.49
C VAL A 722 -8.29 10.67 31.24
N LEU A 723 -7.21 10.77 30.46
CA LEU A 723 -7.23 11.50 29.19
C LEU A 723 -8.23 10.90 28.20
N LYS A 724 -8.21 9.57 28.03
CA LYS A 724 -9.16 8.85 27.16
C LYS A 724 -10.60 9.09 27.58
N LYS A 725 -10.90 8.96 28.89
CA LYS A 725 -12.25 9.21 29.39
C LYS A 725 -12.67 10.67 29.22
N PHE A 726 -11.77 11.64 29.47
CA PHE A 726 -12.01 13.07 29.26
C PHE A 726 -12.36 13.40 27.79
N ILE A 727 -11.67 12.75 26.83
CA ILE A 727 -12.01 12.86 25.41
C ILE A 727 -13.38 12.25 25.13
N CYS A 728 -13.66 11.04 25.62
CA CYS A 728 -14.93 10.35 25.33
C CYS A 728 -16.17 11.07 25.89
N ILE A 729 -16.05 11.82 26.99
CA ILE A 729 -17.19 12.54 27.58
C ILE A 729 -17.44 13.92 26.96
N SER A 730 -16.60 14.36 26.02
CA SER A 730 -16.63 15.72 25.45
C SER A 730 -17.59 15.86 24.27
N ASP A 731 -17.71 17.08 23.72
CA ASP A 731 -18.36 17.36 22.44
C ASP A 731 -17.33 17.81 21.39
N LEU A 732 -17.59 17.52 20.12
CA LEU A 732 -16.72 17.89 19.01
C LEU A 732 -16.63 19.40 18.77
N ARG A 733 -17.62 20.17 19.24
CA ARG A 733 -17.72 21.61 18.99
C ARG A 733 -17.67 22.44 20.25
N THR A 734 -18.40 22.03 21.29
CA THR A 734 -18.49 22.74 22.56
C THR A 734 -17.35 22.33 23.49
N GLN A 735 -16.62 23.32 24.01
CA GLN A 735 -15.52 23.08 24.94
C GLN A 735 -16.01 22.60 26.31
N ILE A 736 -15.26 21.69 26.91
CA ILE A 736 -15.39 21.27 28.31
C ILE A 736 -14.04 21.37 29.00
N ALA A 737 -14.01 21.52 30.32
CA ALA A 737 -12.82 21.66 31.13
C ALA A 737 -12.85 20.81 32.41
N ALA A 738 -11.67 20.52 32.95
CA ALA A 738 -11.47 19.89 34.25
C ALA A 738 -10.26 20.49 34.96
N PHE A 739 -10.33 20.61 36.28
CA PHE A 739 -9.17 20.97 37.11
C PHE A 739 -8.28 19.75 37.34
N MET A 740 -6.97 19.95 37.34
CA MET A 740 -5.96 18.89 37.46
C MET A 740 -5.30 18.96 38.84
N TYR A 741 -5.28 17.82 39.53
CA TYR A 741 -4.62 17.66 40.81
C TYR A 741 -3.63 16.50 40.75
N GLY A 742 -2.50 16.65 41.44
CA GLY A 742 -1.43 15.65 41.37
C GLY A 742 -0.42 15.78 42.49
N VAL A 743 0.67 15.04 42.35
CA VAL A 743 1.77 15.01 43.34
C VAL A 743 3.08 14.71 42.62
N SER A 744 4.20 15.15 43.20
CA SER A 744 5.52 14.67 42.76
C SER A 744 5.77 13.27 43.29
N PRO A 745 6.33 12.36 42.48
CA PRO A 745 6.75 11.06 42.99
C PRO A 745 7.89 11.24 44.01
N PRO A 746 8.03 10.34 45.01
CA PRO A 746 8.95 10.52 46.12
C PRO A 746 10.43 10.61 45.71
N ASP A 747 10.77 10.05 44.56
CA ASP A 747 12.10 9.97 43.97
C ASP A 747 12.46 11.18 43.08
N ASN A 748 11.47 11.97 42.62
CA ASN A 748 11.73 13.07 41.71
C ASN A 748 10.77 14.26 41.86
N SER A 749 11.26 15.35 42.46
CA SER A 749 10.50 16.59 42.66
C SER A 749 10.27 17.42 41.40
N GLN A 750 11.02 17.16 40.32
CA GLN A 750 10.85 17.85 39.03
C GLN A 750 9.71 17.27 38.18
N VAL A 751 9.21 16.09 38.55
CA VAL A 751 8.09 15.43 37.88
C VAL A 751 6.81 15.69 38.66
N LYS A 752 5.71 15.95 37.94
CA LYS A 752 4.36 16.16 38.47
C LYS A 752 3.42 15.12 37.85
N GLU A 753 3.02 14.14 38.64
CA GLU A 753 2.07 13.11 38.21
C GLU A 753 0.64 13.57 38.46
N ILE A 754 -0.14 13.70 37.39
CA ILE A 754 -1.56 14.07 37.49
C ILE A 754 -2.34 12.85 37.98
N ARG A 755 -2.94 12.94 39.17
CA ARG A 755 -3.68 11.83 39.80
C ARG A 755 -5.19 11.97 39.66
N CYS A 756 -5.69 13.21 39.59
CA CYS A 756 -7.13 13.47 39.60
C CYS A 756 -7.52 14.55 38.58
N LEU A 757 -8.63 14.31 37.87
CA LEU A 757 -9.36 15.32 37.09
C LEU A 757 -10.71 15.62 37.76
N VAL A 758 -10.91 16.87 38.15
CA VAL A 758 -12.17 17.33 38.76
C VAL A 758 -13.00 18.05 37.72
N LEU A 759 -14.23 17.61 37.47
CA LEU A 759 -15.18 18.31 36.59
C LEU A 759 -16.11 19.21 37.42
N PRO A 760 -15.90 20.55 37.41
CA PRO A 760 -16.82 21.46 38.06
C PRO A 760 -18.13 21.65 37.24
N PRO A 761 -19.20 22.19 37.86
CA PRO A 761 -20.39 22.69 37.17
C PRO A 761 -20.05 23.72 36.09
N GLN A 762 -20.27 23.40 34.81
CA GLN A 762 -19.78 24.23 33.71
C GLN A 762 -20.72 24.26 32.50
N TRP A 763 -20.58 25.29 31.67
CA TRP A 763 -21.13 25.34 30.32
C TRP A 763 -20.11 25.96 29.36
N GLY A 764 -20.19 25.60 28.09
CA GLY A 764 -19.16 25.92 27.11
C GLY A 764 -19.74 26.46 25.81
N THR A 765 -18.89 27.17 25.09
CA THR A 765 -19.12 27.57 23.70
C THR A 765 -18.09 26.89 22.82
N HIS A 766 -18.00 27.26 21.54
CA HIS A 766 -16.93 26.80 20.67
C HIS A 766 -15.58 27.51 20.92
N GLN A 767 -15.59 28.60 21.72
CA GLN A 767 -14.42 29.47 21.94
C GLN A 767 -13.94 29.50 23.38
N GLN A 768 -14.84 29.33 24.36
CA GLN A 768 -14.53 29.44 25.78
C GLN A 768 -15.43 28.54 26.62
N VAL A 769 -14.97 28.26 27.85
CA VAL A 769 -15.70 27.54 28.90
C VAL A 769 -15.96 28.47 30.09
N ASN A 770 -17.12 28.35 30.72
CA ASN A 770 -17.49 29.11 31.91
C ASN A 770 -17.55 28.18 33.11
N LEU A 771 -16.79 28.55 34.15
CA LEU A 771 -16.61 27.80 35.39
C LEU A 771 -17.09 28.64 36.59
N PRO A 772 -17.46 28.01 37.73
CA PRO A 772 -17.73 28.72 38.97
C PRO A 772 -16.42 29.26 39.57
N ASN A 773 -16.51 30.35 40.35
CA ASN A 773 -15.34 30.94 41.00
C ASN A 773 -14.82 30.09 42.18
N GLU A 774 -15.69 29.33 42.86
CA GLU A 774 -15.30 28.49 44.00
C GLU A 774 -14.51 27.27 43.51
N LEU A 775 -13.32 27.05 44.10
CA LEU A 775 -12.50 25.89 43.82
C LEU A 775 -13.04 24.64 44.54
N PRO A 776 -12.78 23.45 43.99
CA PRO A 776 -13.23 22.21 44.60
C PRO A 776 -12.49 21.90 45.91
N GLU A 777 -13.23 21.67 46.99
CA GLU A 777 -12.70 21.13 48.25
C GLU A 777 -13.23 19.71 48.50
N HIS A 778 -12.32 18.77 48.80
CA HIS A 778 -12.70 17.40 49.17
C HIS A 778 -11.58 16.71 49.97
N HIS A 779 -11.92 15.74 50.82
CA HIS A 779 -10.95 14.99 51.63
C HIS A 779 -9.83 14.35 50.79
N TYR A 780 -10.17 13.67 49.69
CA TYR A 780 -9.19 13.07 48.75
C TYR A 780 -8.28 14.07 48.00
N LEU A 781 -8.59 15.37 48.03
CA LEU A 781 -7.74 16.38 47.41
C LEU A 781 -6.71 16.97 48.39
N LYS A 782 -6.82 16.68 49.70
CA LYS A 782 -5.94 17.27 50.73
C LYS A 782 -4.46 16.94 50.53
N ASP A 783 -4.17 15.74 50.05
CA ASP A 783 -2.80 15.26 49.82
C ASP A 783 -2.30 15.54 48.38
N LEU A 784 -3.12 16.21 47.56
CA LEU A 784 -2.80 16.54 46.17
C LEU A 784 -2.65 18.05 46.01
N GLU A 785 -1.67 18.48 45.22
CA GLU A 785 -1.51 19.88 44.85
C GLU A 785 -2.26 20.20 43.54
N PRO A 786 -2.83 21.41 43.41
CA PRO A 786 -3.40 21.86 42.17
C PRO A 786 -2.31 22.10 41.12
N LEU A 787 -2.43 21.44 39.97
CA LEU A 787 -1.48 21.51 38.86
C LEU A 787 -1.98 22.34 37.68
N GLY A 788 -3.25 22.76 37.68
CA GLY A 788 -3.80 23.56 36.59
C GLY A 788 -5.15 23.06 36.09
N TRP A 789 -5.44 23.27 34.81
CA TRP A 789 -6.68 22.83 34.17
C TRP A 789 -6.44 22.32 32.75
N ILE A 790 -7.34 21.46 32.30
CA ILE A 790 -7.36 20.90 30.94
C ILE A 790 -8.71 21.25 30.30
N HIS A 791 -8.71 21.60 29.02
CA HIS A 791 -9.95 21.78 28.27
C HIS A 791 -9.87 21.28 26.84
N THR A 792 -11.03 20.98 26.26
CA THR A 792 -11.15 20.59 24.84
C THR A 792 -11.29 21.82 23.94
N GLN A 793 -10.79 21.72 22.71
CA GLN A 793 -11.03 22.73 21.68
C GLN A 793 -11.35 22.09 20.32
N PRO A 794 -12.28 22.67 19.55
CA PRO A 794 -12.75 22.08 18.29
C PRO A 794 -11.71 22.13 17.17
N ASN A 795 -10.79 23.09 17.22
CA ASN A 795 -9.73 23.27 16.24
C ASN A 795 -8.40 23.42 16.98
N GLU A 796 -7.32 22.93 16.38
CA GLU A 796 -5.97 23.17 16.89
C GLU A 796 -5.53 24.61 16.58
N LEU A 797 -5.15 25.34 17.63
CA LEU A 797 -4.64 26.70 17.53
C LEU A 797 -3.10 26.68 17.61
N PRO A 798 -2.40 27.51 16.82
CA PRO A 798 -0.93 27.60 16.88
C PRO A 798 -0.44 28.29 18.17
N GLN A 799 -1.33 29.00 18.86
CA GLN A 799 -1.07 29.78 20.07
C GLN A 799 -2.15 29.52 21.12
N LEU A 800 -1.81 29.69 22.39
CA LEU A 800 -2.78 29.61 23.49
C LEU A 800 -3.83 30.73 23.36
N ALA A 801 -5.13 30.41 23.45
CA ALA A 801 -6.16 31.41 23.19
C ALA A 801 -6.09 32.58 24.21
N PRO A 802 -6.37 33.84 23.81
CA PRO A 802 -6.38 34.97 24.75
C PRO A 802 -7.36 34.78 25.91
N GLN A 803 -8.49 34.12 25.66
CA GLN A 803 -9.49 33.77 26.67
C GLN A 803 -8.92 32.83 27.73
N ASP A 804 -8.07 31.90 27.32
CA ASP A 804 -7.43 30.93 28.21
C ASP A 804 -6.40 31.61 29.12
N VAL A 805 -5.66 32.60 28.58
CA VAL A 805 -4.73 33.42 29.38
C VAL A 805 -5.49 34.23 30.42
N ALA A 806 -6.58 34.89 30.02
CA ALA A 806 -7.41 35.67 30.93
C ALA A 806 -8.05 34.79 32.02
N LEU A 807 -8.61 33.63 31.66
CA LEU A 807 -9.21 32.70 32.61
C LEU A 807 -8.17 32.14 33.58
N THR A 808 -7.01 31.71 33.09
CA THR A 808 -5.92 31.19 33.94
C THR A 808 -5.39 32.27 34.89
N ALA A 809 -5.23 33.51 34.41
CA ALA A 809 -4.81 34.64 35.24
C ALA A 809 -5.84 35.00 36.32
N LYS A 810 -7.13 34.93 35.99
CA LYS A 810 -8.23 35.12 36.94
C LYS A 810 -8.21 34.05 38.03
N ILE A 811 -8.13 32.77 37.67
CA ILE A 811 -8.07 31.65 38.63
C ILE A 811 -6.88 31.81 39.59
N LEU A 812 -5.69 32.15 39.07
CA LEU A 812 -4.48 32.37 39.86
C LEU A 812 -4.54 33.61 40.76
N SER A 813 -5.34 34.61 40.40
CA SER A 813 -5.47 35.84 41.20
C SER A 813 -6.49 35.68 42.32
N ASP A 814 -7.56 34.96 42.05
CA ASP A 814 -8.65 34.73 43.00
C ASP A 814 -8.28 33.66 44.04
N ASN A 815 -7.28 32.79 43.77
CA ASN A 815 -6.96 31.65 44.62
C ASN A 815 -5.46 31.57 44.97
N GLN A 816 -5.13 31.87 46.23
CA GLN A 816 -3.75 31.81 46.73
C GLN A 816 -3.16 30.40 46.84
N SER A 817 -4.00 29.36 46.80
CA SER A 817 -3.56 27.95 46.87
C SER A 817 -2.87 27.47 45.59
N TRP A 818 -3.03 28.18 44.47
CA TRP A 818 -2.46 27.81 43.17
C TRP A 818 -1.11 28.48 42.94
N ASP A 819 -0.06 27.69 42.77
CA ASP A 819 1.28 28.19 42.47
C ASP A 819 1.45 28.43 40.96
N ILE A 820 1.77 29.68 40.58
CA ILE A 820 2.07 30.09 39.20
C ILE A 820 3.19 29.22 38.59
N LYS A 821 4.15 28.76 39.40
CA LYS A 821 5.26 27.92 38.89
C LYS A 821 4.81 26.52 38.51
N LYS A 822 3.73 26.00 39.08
CA LYS A 822 3.23 24.63 38.89
C LYS A 822 1.94 24.57 38.05
N CYS A 823 1.21 25.67 37.97
CA CYS A 823 -0.04 25.75 37.23
C CYS A 823 0.20 25.70 35.71
N ILE A 824 -0.45 24.77 35.03
CA ILE A 824 -0.45 24.64 33.57
C ILE A 824 -1.87 24.67 32.99
N ASN A 825 -1.99 25.14 31.75
CA ASN A 825 -3.18 24.97 30.94
C ASN A 825 -2.90 23.94 29.84
N VAL A 826 -3.68 22.87 29.82
CA VAL A 826 -3.60 21.83 28.80
C VAL A 826 -4.75 21.97 27.80
N THR A 827 -4.41 22.20 26.53
CA THR A 827 -5.39 22.22 25.44
C THR A 827 -5.45 20.85 24.77
N CYS A 828 -6.66 20.29 24.66
CA CYS A 828 -6.94 19.05 23.95
C CYS A 828 -7.72 19.35 22.66
N SER A 829 -7.01 19.43 21.54
CA SER A 829 -7.56 19.81 20.23
C SER A 829 -8.08 18.62 19.46
N PHE A 830 -9.26 18.73 18.88
CA PHE A 830 -9.83 17.70 18.01
C PHE A 830 -9.42 17.89 16.55
N THR A 831 -8.53 17.04 16.05
CA THR A 831 -8.15 16.97 14.63
C THR A 831 -8.88 15.81 13.95
N PRO A 832 -9.05 15.80 12.61
CA PRO A 832 -9.73 14.71 11.92
C PRO A 832 -9.07 13.35 12.19
N GLY A 833 -9.75 12.47 12.94
CA GLY A 833 -9.26 11.14 13.31
C GLY A 833 -8.24 11.08 14.46
N SER A 834 -7.90 12.21 15.09
CA SER A 834 -6.88 12.27 16.15
C SER A 834 -7.15 13.37 17.18
N CYS A 835 -6.35 13.38 18.25
CA CYS A 835 -6.32 14.43 19.25
C CYS A 835 -4.90 14.99 19.36
N SER A 836 -4.77 16.31 19.51
CA SER A 836 -3.49 16.99 19.78
C SER A 836 -3.52 17.62 21.17
N LEU A 837 -2.50 17.35 21.97
CA LEU A 837 -2.38 17.80 23.34
C LEU A 837 -1.19 18.75 23.47
N THR A 838 -1.42 19.96 23.99
CA THR A 838 -0.35 20.91 24.28
C THR A 838 -0.51 21.48 25.69
N ALA A 839 0.59 21.52 26.45
CA ALA A 839 0.62 22.10 27.77
C ALA A 839 1.33 23.46 27.74
N TYR A 840 0.70 24.45 28.38
CA TYR A 840 1.17 25.82 28.45
C TYR A 840 1.29 26.28 29.91
N LYS A 841 2.24 27.16 30.17
CA LYS A 841 2.42 27.85 31.44
C LYS A 841 2.45 29.35 31.20
N LEU A 842 1.77 30.13 32.04
CA LEU A 842 1.80 31.59 31.94
C LEU A 842 3.15 32.16 32.40
N THR A 843 3.61 33.19 31.69
CA THR A 843 4.73 34.03 32.14
C THR A 843 4.21 35.11 33.10
N THR A 844 5.12 35.79 33.82
CA THR A 844 4.77 36.94 34.67
C THR A 844 4.07 38.04 33.87
N ALA A 845 4.56 38.33 32.66
CA ALA A 845 3.93 39.27 31.74
C ALA A 845 2.51 38.84 31.33
N GLY A 846 2.29 37.55 31.07
CA GLY A 846 0.96 37.03 30.75
C GLY A 846 -0.03 37.12 31.91
N LEU A 847 0.45 36.96 33.14
CA LEU A 847 -0.37 37.11 34.35
C LEU A 847 -0.82 38.57 34.55
N GLU A 848 0.10 39.52 34.42
CA GLU A 848 -0.20 40.96 34.50
C GLU A 848 -1.19 41.39 33.42
N TRP A 849 -0.96 40.95 32.19
CA TRP A 849 -1.86 41.21 31.08
C TRP A 849 -3.25 40.62 31.33
N GLY A 850 -3.33 39.34 31.72
CA GLY A 850 -4.59 38.66 32.00
C GLY A 850 -5.41 39.31 33.12
N ARG A 851 -4.76 39.88 34.14
CA ARG A 851 -5.43 40.68 35.21
C ARG A 851 -6.03 41.98 34.69
N SER A 852 -5.35 42.62 33.75
CA SER A 852 -5.77 43.92 33.19
C SER A 852 -6.86 43.82 32.11
N CYS A 853 -7.05 42.64 31.53
CA CYS A 853 -7.97 42.41 30.43
C CYS A 853 -9.43 42.42 30.90
N LYS A 854 -10.15 43.53 30.67
CA LYS A 854 -11.56 43.69 31.04
C LYS A 854 -12.57 43.20 30.00
N ASP A 855 -12.15 43.02 28.74
CA ASP A 855 -13.06 42.67 27.63
C ASP A 855 -12.70 41.33 26.97
N ALA A 856 -13.68 40.41 26.96
CA ALA A 856 -13.62 39.13 26.24
C ALA A 856 -13.87 39.31 24.73
N LEU A 857 -13.08 40.17 24.07
CA LEU A 857 -13.11 40.34 22.62
C LEU A 857 -12.25 39.28 21.91
N HIS A 858 -12.59 38.98 20.66
CA HIS A 858 -11.94 37.94 19.85
C HIS A 858 -10.46 38.26 19.52
N ASN A 859 -10.01 39.50 19.77
CA ASN A 859 -8.62 39.93 19.61
C ASN A 859 -8.29 41.05 20.61
N PRO A 860 -7.97 40.72 21.87
CA PRO A 860 -7.80 41.73 22.93
C PRO A 860 -6.49 42.50 22.75
N GLN A 861 -6.54 43.82 22.98
CA GLN A 861 -5.41 44.71 22.78
C GLN A 861 -4.23 44.33 23.70
N GLY A 862 -3.03 44.25 23.14
CA GLY A 862 -1.81 43.93 23.89
C GLY A 862 -1.52 42.44 24.11
N TYR A 863 -2.35 41.52 23.59
CA TYR A 863 -2.04 40.08 23.62
C TYR A 863 -0.78 39.77 22.79
N MET A 864 0.18 39.05 23.37
CA MET A 864 1.43 38.65 22.74
C MET A 864 1.75 37.17 23.03
N PRO A 865 2.37 36.43 22.09
CA PRO A 865 2.81 35.05 22.33
C PRO A 865 3.82 34.89 23.49
N THR A 866 4.47 35.97 23.94
CA THR A 866 5.38 35.98 25.10
C THR A 866 4.67 35.83 26.44
N HIS A 867 3.33 35.89 26.47
CA HIS A 867 2.50 35.73 27.67
C HIS A 867 2.45 34.30 28.21
N TYR A 868 2.91 33.32 27.43
CA TYR A 868 2.95 31.92 27.84
C TYR A 868 4.20 31.24 27.30
N LYS A 869 4.50 30.06 27.85
CA LYS A 869 5.55 29.15 27.39
C LYS A 869 4.99 27.74 27.30
N LYS A 870 5.44 26.96 26.33
CA LYS A 870 5.14 25.52 26.27
C LYS A 870 5.93 24.80 27.36
N VAL A 871 5.35 23.75 27.91
CA VAL A 871 5.96 22.93 28.98
C VAL A 871 5.90 21.45 28.64
N GLN A 872 6.81 20.68 29.21
CA GLN A 872 6.90 19.25 28.93
C GLN A 872 5.69 18.50 29.49
N MET A 873 5.04 17.72 28.63
CA MET A 873 3.99 16.80 29.02
C MET A 873 4.25 15.41 28.45
N LEU A 874 4.04 14.38 29.27
CA LEU A 874 4.17 12.98 28.91
C LEU A 874 2.86 12.23 29.20
N LEU A 875 2.62 11.16 28.44
CA LEU A 875 1.51 10.24 28.67
C LEU A 875 2.03 8.93 29.24
N SER A 876 1.41 8.44 30.32
CA SER A 876 1.82 7.22 30.99
C SER A 876 0.69 6.19 31.07
N ASP A 877 1.06 4.92 30.91
CA ASP A 877 0.21 3.75 31.17
C ASP A 877 0.58 3.05 32.49
N HIS A 878 1.57 3.57 33.23
CA HIS A 878 2.10 2.91 34.44
C HIS A 878 1.23 3.09 35.68
N PHE A 879 0.40 4.13 35.71
CA PHE A 879 -0.51 4.40 36.82
C PHE A 879 -1.86 4.89 36.30
N PHE A 880 -2.88 4.76 37.13
CA PHE A 880 -4.23 5.22 36.85
C PHE A 880 -4.52 6.51 37.61
N GLY A 881 -5.18 7.46 36.93
CA GLY A 881 -5.84 8.58 37.59
C GLY A 881 -7.32 8.30 37.85
N PHE A 882 -7.97 9.16 38.63
CA PHE A 882 -9.40 9.09 38.93
C PHE A 882 -10.11 10.43 38.64
N PHE A 883 -11.44 10.41 38.64
CA PHE A 883 -12.27 11.60 38.45
C PHE A 883 -13.05 11.97 39.70
N MET A 884 -13.37 13.25 39.82
CA MET A 884 -14.38 13.74 40.75
C MET A 884 -15.40 14.61 40.02
N THR A 885 -16.66 14.47 40.41
CA THR A 885 -17.81 15.18 39.81
C THR A 885 -18.61 15.88 40.92
N PRO A 886 -19.53 16.80 40.57
CA PRO A 886 -20.35 17.47 41.56
C PRO A 886 -21.23 16.47 42.33
N ASP A 887 -21.31 16.62 43.65
CA ASP A 887 -22.14 15.77 44.52
C ASP A 887 -23.63 15.91 44.21
N THR A 888 -24.04 17.13 43.88
CA THR A 888 -25.39 17.56 43.57
C THR A 888 -25.45 18.11 42.14
N GLY A 889 -26.42 17.63 41.36
CA GLY A 889 -26.60 18.05 39.97
C GLY A 889 -25.66 17.36 38.97
N SER A 890 -25.47 18.01 37.81
CA SER A 890 -24.63 17.53 36.72
C SER A 890 -23.38 18.41 36.62
N TRP A 891 -22.28 17.90 36.05
CA TRP A 891 -21.18 18.78 35.66
C TRP A 891 -21.49 19.61 34.40
N ASN A 892 -22.39 19.19 33.51
CA ASN A 892 -22.68 19.85 32.24
C ASN A 892 -24.01 20.64 32.27
N TYR A 893 -23.92 21.96 32.25
CA TYR A 893 -25.06 22.88 32.23
C TYR A 893 -25.39 23.44 30.84
N ASN A 894 -24.83 22.93 29.75
CA ASN A 894 -25.09 23.46 28.40
C ASN A 894 -26.57 23.42 27.98
N PHE A 895 -27.36 22.45 28.46
CA PHE A 895 -28.82 22.40 28.25
C PHE A 895 -29.63 22.92 29.43
N MET A 896 -28.95 23.41 30.48
CA MET A 896 -29.54 23.93 31.71
C MET A 896 -28.90 25.28 32.10
N GLY A 897 -28.54 26.11 31.12
CA GLY A 897 -27.71 27.31 31.35
C GLY A 897 -28.29 28.28 32.38
N MET A 898 -29.62 28.39 32.49
CA MET A 898 -30.28 29.23 33.51
C MET A 898 -30.05 28.75 34.96
N LYS A 899 -29.63 27.50 35.17
CA LYS A 899 -29.32 26.94 36.49
C LYS A 899 -27.85 27.10 36.88
N HIS A 900 -27.00 27.59 35.97
CA HIS A 900 -25.60 27.85 36.24
C HIS A 900 -25.40 29.29 36.71
N SER A 901 -24.60 29.48 37.76
CA SER A 901 -24.15 30.79 38.21
C SER A 901 -22.65 30.75 38.49
N VAL A 902 -21.93 31.81 38.15
CA VAL A 902 -20.48 31.93 38.41
C VAL A 902 -20.17 31.94 39.91
N THR A 903 -21.13 32.34 40.76
CA THR A 903 -21.00 32.36 42.22
C THR A 903 -21.61 31.15 42.92
N MET A 904 -22.01 30.11 42.16
CA MET A 904 -22.62 28.91 42.74
C MET A 904 -21.61 28.10 43.56
N LYS A 905 -22.12 27.48 44.63
CA LYS A 905 -21.36 26.52 45.44
C LYS A 905 -21.65 25.08 45.02
N TYR A 906 -20.66 24.21 45.15
CA TYR A 906 -20.79 22.79 44.82
C TYR A 906 -19.88 21.92 45.70
N GLY A 907 -20.39 20.75 46.11
CA GLY A 907 -19.57 19.71 46.71
C GLY A 907 -19.06 18.73 45.64
N LEU A 908 -18.19 17.81 46.05
CA LEU A 908 -17.62 16.79 45.17
C LEU A 908 -17.92 15.37 45.66
N LYS A 909 -18.00 14.45 44.71
CA LYS A 909 -17.98 13.01 44.95
C LYS A 909 -17.02 12.29 44.01
N LEU A 910 -16.57 11.11 44.42
CA LEU A 910 -15.76 10.22 43.60
C LEU A 910 -16.68 9.46 42.64
N GLU A 911 -16.74 9.88 41.37
CA GLU A 911 -17.53 9.22 40.33
C GLU A 911 -16.89 9.44 38.96
N ASN A 912 -17.10 8.50 38.03
CA ASN A 912 -16.73 8.71 36.63
C ASN A 912 -17.71 9.69 35.97
N PRO A 913 -17.23 10.69 35.21
CA PRO A 913 -18.09 11.65 34.54
C PRO A 913 -18.95 10.96 33.48
N LYS A 914 -20.22 11.38 33.45
CA LYS A 914 -21.20 11.03 32.41
C LYS A 914 -20.90 11.79 31.13
N GLU A 915 -21.26 11.22 29.98
CA GLU A 915 -21.00 11.82 28.65
C GLU A 915 -21.74 13.15 28.44
N PHE A 916 -21.23 14.01 27.55
CA PHE A 916 -21.79 15.35 27.30
C PHE A 916 -23.31 15.32 27.09
N TYR A 917 -23.82 14.38 26.28
CA TYR A 917 -25.23 14.23 25.91
C TYR A 917 -26.02 13.24 26.79
N HIS A 918 -25.50 12.88 27.97
CA HIS A 918 -26.19 12.00 28.91
C HIS A 918 -27.55 12.57 29.35
N GLU A 919 -28.50 11.69 29.66
CA GLU A 919 -29.89 12.01 30.00
C GLU A 919 -30.01 13.06 31.11
N SER A 920 -29.21 12.88 32.17
CA SER A 920 -29.12 13.78 33.32
C SER A 920 -28.70 15.22 32.97
N HIS A 921 -28.07 15.45 31.82
CA HIS A 921 -27.61 16.78 31.39
C HIS A 921 -28.68 17.56 30.63
N ARG A 922 -29.76 16.89 30.22
CA ARG A 922 -30.78 17.43 29.31
C ARG A 922 -32.19 17.01 29.69
N THR A 923 -32.49 17.03 30.99
CA THR A 923 -33.80 16.64 31.56
C THR A 923 -34.99 17.37 30.92
N SER A 924 -34.82 18.64 30.52
CA SER A 924 -35.84 19.43 29.82
C SER A 924 -36.29 18.82 28.48
N HIS A 925 -35.43 18.05 27.79
CA HIS A 925 -35.81 17.35 26.57
C HIS A 925 -36.74 16.17 26.85
N PHE A 926 -36.58 15.50 27.98
CA PHE A 926 -37.38 14.33 28.37
C PHE A 926 -38.69 14.73 29.03
N LEU A 927 -38.68 15.80 29.84
CA LEU A 927 -39.90 16.34 30.46
C LEU A 927 -40.91 16.86 29.41
N LYS A 928 -40.42 17.43 28.30
CA LYS A 928 -41.28 17.84 27.17
C LYS A 928 -41.99 16.67 26.49
N PHE A 929 -41.40 15.47 26.53
CA PHE A 929 -42.03 14.25 26.01
C PHE A 929 -43.12 13.75 26.94
N SER A 930 -42.87 13.73 28.26
CA SER A 930 -43.87 13.36 29.26
C SER A 930 -45.09 14.28 29.23
N SER A 931 -44.90 15.60 29.11
CA SER A 931 -46.03 16.54 28.98
C SER A 931 -46.82 16.41 27.67
N ALA A 932 -46.26 15.76 26.65
CA ALA A 932 -46.95 15.49 25.39
C ALA A 932 -47.78 14.19 25.45
N GLU A 933 -47.39 13.23 26.29
CA GLU A 933 -48.21 12.06 26.62
C GLU A 933 -49.42 12.45 27.50
N ASP A 934 -49.24 13.39 28.46
CA ASP A 934 -50.34 13.89 29.29
C ASP A 934 -51.40 14.71 28.51
N GLN A 935 -51.10 15.13 27.27
CA GLN A 935 -52.07 15.78 26.36
C GLN A 935 -52.84 14.81 25.47
N GLN A 936 -52.50 13.52 25.47
CA GLN A 936 -53.36 12.48 24.91
C GLN A 936 -54.41 12.09 25.95
N GLY A 937 -55.42 12.97 26.09
CA GLY A 937 -56.63 12.65 26.83
C GLY A 937 -57.32 11.42 26.22
N GLU A 938 -57.65 10.49 27.12
CA GLU A 938 -58.76 9.53 27.09
C GLU A 938 -59.30 9.11 25.71
N GLY A 939 -58.93 7.91 25.26
CA GLY A 939 -59.66 7.25 24.17
C GLY A 939 -58.88 6.18 23.44
N ALA A 940 -58.69 5.02 24.06
CA ALA A 940 -58.78 3.69 23.45
C ALA A 940 -58.20 2.65 24.44
N ASP A 941 -58.98 1.62 24.74
CA ASP A 941 -58.51 0.40 25.37
C ASP A 941 -57.24 -0.09 24.66
N ARG A 942 -56.09 -0.02 25.35
CA ARG A 942 -54.92 -0.77 24.94
C ARG A 942 -55.06 -2.15 25.56
N GLU A 943 -55.49 -3.10 24.74
CA GLU A 943 -55.34 -4.52 25.07
C GLU A 943 -53.83 -4.81 25.25
N ASP A 944 -53.43 -5.07 26.48
CA ASP A 944 -52.12 -5.62 26.81
C ASP A 944 -52.17 -7.13 26.60
N PHE A 945 -51.56 -7.61 25.51
CA PHE A 945 -51.44 -9.03 25.20
C PHE A 945 -50.21 -9.69 25.86
N PHE A 946 -49.57 -9.03 26.83
CA PHE A 946 -48.41 -9.56 27.55
C PHE A 946 -48.48 -9.41 29.09
N GLU A 947 -49.67 -9.65 29.66
CA GLU A 947 -49.77 -10.36 30.96
C GLU A 947 -50.10 -11.84 30.76
#